data_AF-A0AAV4B5Q5-F1
#
_entry.id   AF-A0AAV4B5Q5-F1
#
_cell.length_a   1.000
_cell.length_b   1.000
_cell.length_c   1.000
_cell.angle_alpha   90.00
_cell.angle_beta   90.00
_cell.angle_gamma   90.00
#
_symmetry.space_group_name_H-M   'P 1'
#
loop_
_entity.id
_entity.type
_entity.pdbx_description
1 polymer ?
#
loop_
_entity_poly.entity_id
_entity_poly.type
_entity_poly.pdbx_seq_one_letter_code
_entity_poly.pdbx_strand_id
1 'polypeptide(L)'
;MHIKAPDDPNLAKLIPNVWWDKNLKKDEDDSDDGEDVAHQEETHAEGLNKKKFDLCCQRLGERIQELEAMQVELLKCLLKDNDCFEGKTSRDLFLLKLKTFLRDHSTFNRPQVAQCSLPVILCFFHRLIQALRFFWDQTSLPSSEAFMPIQCFWSETRDYFELLRCGGLMSHLNRRLGAELNKVQGIEVQEDGKMVKKPVKDGGAAELNKVQGIEVQEDGKMVKKPVKDASAVISKSDEEYPKLDPLLGNSLEEILDCIVLLYHIAAHRQLGKMCALRESMLDFVVNLRDTERKMRKCPEELGEVRDYLDGAKQVFTEKIVEQARQMVWVEKVIYSPSKQRDLAWLLNVVLKTVERASQFNRLFQYVPEFYIETAVNAFNALRNYLHPTTSFHAIQGLPSLLSQYARFLVTHFFDSRLISNDLKDTLVQALACFTCYPDTLKVLEEMPMENRILMIQSLISPYENRSWAHTNWILVRIWKGCGFGYRYRYLPNLIPHKAQPTEFSYVSLQKPCPSQEFQSLLAKILLDDESRSTKFLDSLMNQLNWSFSEFVGIIQEIQSQGSRAEPLMQVKICAACFEISVCLLRVLEMVATVAPQVFTDWSRPSAELFLKRLMQLLSQIMSRVTMKEGPFENTVALPIHGLDTVTFYPILTVTVGIMAQLIVRCGGSSQEKATRSLLLDSGFSLDSLKFVLGDNTAIRGKPDKVFSFRKFDEISAEEMEDVEKLLSYLSQQQISLSASEEVVKEEELCTICYANRQQAVFVPCGHKSC
;
A
#
# COMPACT_ATOMS: atom_id res chain seq x y z
N MET A 1 34.78 0.94 12.90
CA MET A 1 33.73 1.61 12.10
C MET A 1 32.49 2.00 12.91
N HIS A 2 32.24 1.42 14.09
CA HIS A 2 31.15 1.87 14.95
C HIS A 2 31.52 3.15 15.68
N ILE A 3 30.61 4.12 15.70
CA ILE A 3 30.64 5.19 16.69
C ILE A 3 29.67 4.74 17.78
N LYS A 4 30.21 4.19 18.88
CA LYS A 4 29.38 3.69 19.99
C LYS A 4 28.75 4.88 20.70
N ALA A 5 27.44 4.81 20.91
CA ALA A 5 26.76 5.77 21.78
C ALA A 5 27.44 5.76 23.17
N PRO A 6 27.75 6.93 23.74
CA PRO A 6 28.16 7.00 25.13
C PRO A 6 27.04 6.43 26.01
N ASP A 7 27.42 5.81 27.11
CA ASP A 7 26.50 5.46 28.19
C ASP A 7 25.81 6.71 28.76
N ASP A 8 24.63 6.53 29.35
CA ASP A 8 23.80 7.63 29.85
C ASP A 8 24.56 8.63 30.76
N PRO A 9 25.47 8.21 31.66
CA PRO A 9 26.28 9.14 32.45
C PRO A 9 27.20 10.02 31.61
N ASN A 10 27.78 9.48 30.53
CA ASN A 10 28.66 10.24 29.65
C ASN A 10 27.85 11.11 28.67
N LEU A 11 26.68 10.66 28.20
CA LEU A 11 25.74 11.51 27.47
C LEU A 11 25.27 12.69 28.32
N ALA A 12 24.99 12.48 29.61
CA ALA A 12 24.64 13.55 30.53
C ALA A 12 25.77 14.56 30.74
N LYS A 13 27.04 14.14 30.71
CA LYS A 13 28.20 15.05 30.73
C LYS A 13 28.35 15.85 29.44
N LEU A 14 28.08 15.23 28.30
CA LEU A 14 28.17 15.88 26.98
C LEU A 14 27.00 16.84 26.72
N ILE A 15 25.81 16.49 27.21
CA ILE A 15 24.55 17.22 27.04
C ILE A 15 23.94 17.45 28.44
N PRO A 16 24.51 18.40 29.22
CA PRO A 16 24.06 18.66 30.59
C PRO A 16 22.67 19.31 30.63
N ASN A 17 22.41 20.21 29.69
CA ASN A 17 21.13 20.89 29.52
C ASN A 17 20.34 20.16 28.44
N VAL A 18 19.06 19.86 28.67
CA VAL A 18 18.19 19.18 27.71
C VAL A 18 17.00 20.10 27.40
N TRP A 19 16.58 20.11 26.14
CA TRP A 19 15.38 20.81 25.70
C TRP A 19 14.56 19.89 24.78
N TRP A 20 13.24 20.00 24.87
CA TRP A 20 12.30 19.39 23.94
C TRP A 20 11.14 20.36 23.75
N ASP A 21 10.47 20.24 22.60
CA ASP A 21 9.29 21.04 22.34
C ASP A 21 8.10 20.48 23.12
N LYS A 22 7.62 21.26 24.11
CA LYS A 22 6.47 20.91 24.95
C LYS A 22 5.15 20.93 24.17
N ASN A 23 5.13 21.52 22.97
CA ASN A 23 3.97 21.62 22.09
C ASN A 23 3.95 20.56 20.99
N LEU A 24 4.92 19.64 20.95
CA LEU A 24 4.92 18.51 20.01
C LEU A 24 3.57 17.77 20.06
N LYS A 25 2.88 17.73 18.93
CA LYS A 25 1.67 16.93 18.73
C LYS A 25 2.05 15.61 18.07
N LYS A 26 1.28 14.56 18.33
CA LYS A 26 1.53 13.23 17.76
C LYS A 26 1.33 13.25 16.24
N ASP A 27 0.36 14.03 15.77
CA ASP A 27 0.19 14.40 14.37
C ASP A 27 0.25 15.94 14.19
N GLU A 28 0.91 16.43 13.14
CA GLU A 28 0.88 17.85 12.73
C GLU A 28 -0.55 18.37 12.46
N ASP A 29 -1.49 17.44 12.36
CA ASP A 29 -2.86 17.62 11.88
C ASP A 29 -3.95 17.48 12.97
N ASP A 30 -3.57 17.26 14.24
CA ASP A 30 -4.47 17.24 15.41
C ASP A 30 -4.80 18.68 15.87
N SER A 31 -5.30 19.50 14.94
CA SER A 31 -5.78 20.86 15.20
C SER A 31 -7.18 20.89 15.84
N ASP A 32 -7.82 19.73 16.02
CA ASP A 32 -9.24 19.63 16.39
C ASP A 32 -9.50 19.36 17.89
N ASP A 33 -8.44 19.32 18.71
CA ASP A 33 -8.61 19.47 20.15
C ASP A 33 -9.01 20.93 20.44
N GLY A 34 -10.31 21.22 20.41
CA GLY A 34 -10.93 22.54 20.66
C GLY A 34 -10.72 23.13 22.07
N GLU A 35 -9.63 22.79 22.76
CA GLU A 35 -9.14 23.58 23.89
C GLU A 35 -7.99 24.46 23.38
N ASP A 36 -8.17 25.78 23.42
CA ASP A 36 -7.11 26.78 23.29
C ASP A 36 -5.91 26.36 24.15
N VAL A 37 -4.93 25.69 23.55
CA VAL A 37 -3.63 25.48 24.18
C VAL A 37 -2.99 26.86 24.20
N ALA A 38 -3.27 27.62 25.27
CA ALA A 38 -2.61 28.88 25.53
C ALA A 38 -1.12 28.65 25.29
N HIS A 39 -0.57 29.27 24.24
CA HIS A 39 0.85 29.25 23.96
C HIS A 39 1.54 29.71 25.23
N GLN A 40 2.16 28.79 25.97
CA GLN A 40 2.99 29.18 27.10
C GLN A 40 4.15 29.96 26.50
N GLU A 41 4.17 31.28 26.74
CA GLU A 41 5.27 32.13 26.29
C GLU A 41 6.58 31.55 26.83
N GLU A 42 7.50 31.24 25.91
CA GLU A 42 8.79 30.63 26.22
C GLU A 42 9.54 31.56 27.18
N THR A 43 9.78 31.11 28.42
CA THR A 43 10.42 31.98 29.41
C THR A 43 11.86 32.30 28.99
N HIS A 44 12.40 33.46 29.40
CA HIS A 44 13.80 33.82 29.10
C HIS A 44 14.80 32.74 29.56
N ALA A 45 14.49 32.03 30.66
CA ALA A 45 15.28 30.91 31.15
C ALA A 45 15.22 29.68 30.22
N GLU A 46 14.04 29.34 29.70
CA GLU A 46 13.86 28.26 28.72
C GLU A 46 14.55 28.56 27.39
N GLY A 47 14.44 29.80 26.90
CA GLY A 47 15.16 30.24 25.70
C GLY A 47 16.67 30.16 25.84
N LEU A 48 17.22 30.47 27.03
CA LEU A 48 18.65 30.29 27.30
C LEU A 48 19.04 28.81 27.40
N ASN A 49 18.19 27.96 28.00
CA ASN A 49 18.41 26.53 28.09
C ASN A 49 18.43 25.87 26.71
N LYS A 50 17.50 26.25 25.82
CA LYS A 50 17.45 25.82 24.42
C LYS A 50 18.74 26.16 23.66
N LYS A 51 19.21 27.41 23.76
CA LYS A 51 20.49 27.82 23.14
C LYS A 51 21.69 27.00 23.64
N LYS A 52 21.73 26.68 24.94
CA LYS A 52 22.78 25.83 25.52
C LYS A 52 22.70 24.39 25.00
N PHE A 53 21.50 23.85 24.90
CA PHE A 53 21.24 22.52 24.32
C PHE A 53 21.70 22.47 22.85
N ASP A 54 21.26 23.43 22.02
CA ASP A 54 21.62 23.50 20.61
C ASP A 54 23.14 23.57 20.39
N LEU A 55 23.85 24.34 21.22
CA LEU A 55 25.32 24.43 21.17
C LEU A 55 25.99 23.09 21.50
N CYS A 56 25.48 22.35 22.48
CA CYS A 56 25.96 21.00 22.79
C CYS A 56 25.71 20.03 21.63
N CYS A 57 24.52 20.08 21.03
CA CYS A 57 24.14 19.28 19.87
C CYS A 57 25.06 19.56 18.66
N GLN A 58 25.40 20.82 18.41
CA GLN A 58 26.32 21.21 17.34
C GLN A 58 27.73 20.66 17.56
N ARG A 59 28.30 20.89 18.75
CA ARG A 59 29.66 20.41 19.10
C ARG A 59 29.79 18.90 18.98
N LEU A 60 28.76 18.16 19.40
CA LEU A 60 28.72 16.71 19.27
C LEU A 60 28.70 16.30 17.79
N GLY A 61 27.90 16.99 16.97
CA GLY A 61 27.83 16.78 15.52
C GLY A 61 29.17 16.97 14.81
N GLU A 62 29.90 18.05 15.13
CA GLU A 62 31.23 18.34 14.55
C GLU A 62 32.23 17.21 14.84
N ARG A 63 32.28 16.72 16.09
CA ARG A 63 33.17 15.61 16.49
C ARG A 63 32.80 14.28 15.82
N ILE A 64 31.50 14.01 15.69
CA ILE A 64 31.02 12.83 14.95
C ILE A 64 31.48 12.94 13.50
N GLN A 65 31.31 14.09 12.86
CA GLN A 65 31.69 14.30 11.46
C GLN A 65 33.19 14.10 11.21
N GLU A 66 34.06 14.60 12.10
CA GLU A 66 35.52 14.36 12.03
C GLU A 66 35.84 12.85 12.05
N LEU A 67 35.21 12.11 12.98
CA LEU A 67 35.39 10.67 13.10
C LEU A 67 34.85 9.91 11.89
N GLU A 68 33.70 10.32 11.37
CA GLU A 68 33.12 9.75 10.15
C GLU A 68 34.03 9.94 8.94
N ALA A 69 34.61 11.13 8.77
CA ALA A 69 35.53 11.41 7.68
C ALA A 69 36.76 10.49 7.73
N MET A 70 37.37 10.30 8.92
CA MET A 70 38.48 9.36 9.08
C MET A 70 38.09 7.91 8.75
N GLN A 71 36.89 7.48 9.14
CA GLN A 71 36.38 6.14 8.82
C GLN A 71 36.19 5.95 7.32
N VAL A 72 35.71 6.97 6.60
CA VAL A 72 35.58 6.94 5.14
C VAL A 72 36.95 6.85 4.47
N GLU A 73 37.94 7.62 4.90
CA GLU A 73 39.31 7.54 4.37
C GLU A 73 39.93 6.15 4.58
N LEU A 74 39.68 5.51 5.72
CA LEU A 74 40.09 4.13 5.95
C LEU A 74 39.47 3.16 4.94
N LEU A 75 38.16 3.28 4.66
CA LEU A 75 37.50 2.46 3.65
C LEU A 75 38.05 2.74 2.25
N LYS A 76 38.38 4.00 1.94
CA LYS A 76 38.98 4.33 0.65
C LYS A 76 40.31 3.59 0.45
N CYS A 77 41.12 3.46 1.49
CA CYS A 77 42.34 2.64 1.44
C CYS A 77 42.04 1.16 1.17
N LEU A 78 40.98 0.60 1.77
CA LEU A 78 40.59 -0.80 1.58
C LEU A 78 39.94 -1.09 0.22
N LEU A 79 39.50 -0.06 -0.49
CA LEU A 79 38.82 -0.15 -1.79
C LEU A 79 39.71 0.21 -2.98
N LYS A 80 41.03 0.28 -2.79
CA LYS A 80 41.99 0.45 -3.89
C LYS A 80 42.06 -0.80 -4.77
N ASP A 81 42.19 -0.58 -6.08
CA ASP A 81 42.37 -1.61 -7.12
C ASP A 81 43.73 -1.55 -7.80
N ASN A 82 44.56 -0.56 -7.48
CA ASN A 82 45.89 -0.39 -8.05
C ASN A 82 47.02 -0.88 -7.14
N ASP A 83 46.69 -1.60 -6.06
CA ASP A 83 47.60 -2.10 -5.04
C ASP A 83 47.71 -3.64 -5.03
N CYS A 84 47.86 -4.22 -6.23
CA CYS A 84 47.94 -5.66 -6.41
C CYS A 84 49.15 -6.28 -5.67
N PHE A 85 48.87 -7.21 -4.77
CA PHE A 85 49.85 -8.05 -4.09
C PHE A 85 49.40 -9.52 -4.23
N GLU A 86 50.27 -10.39 -4.75
CA GLU A 86 49.96 -11.81 -5.02
C GLU A 86 48.71 -12.03 -5.90
N GLY A 87 48.46 -11.13 -6.85
CA GLY A 87 47.33 -11.25 -7.78
C GLY A 87 45.97 -10.85 -7.21
N LYS A 88 45.93 -10.25 -6.02
CA LYS A 88 44.72 -9.67 -5.42
C LYS A 88 44.98 -8.23 -4.97
N THR A 89 44.00 -7.37 -5.20
CA THR A 89 44.01 -5.99 -4.71
C THR A 89 43.43 -5.91 -3.30
N SER A 90 43.60 -4.78 -2.61
CA SER A 90 42.92 -4.56 -1.32
C SER A 90 41.41 -4.65 -1.49
N ARG A 91 40.86 -4.13 -2.60
CA ARG A 91 39.44 -4.22 -2.93
C ARG A 91 38.97 -5.68 -3.06
N ASP A 92 39.75 -6.55 -3.69
CA ASP A 92 39.37 -7.97 -3.85
C ASP A 92 39.32 -8.69 -2.50
N LEU A 93 40.31 -8.44 -1.63
CA LEU A 93 40.35 -9.00 -0.29
C LEU A 93 39.19 -8.47 0.58
N PHE A 94 38.93 -7.16 0.50
CA PHE A 94 37.81 -6.53 1.20
C PHE A 94 36.47 -7.14 0.75
N LEU A 95 36.26 -7.27 -0.55
CA LEU A 95 35.03 -7.79 -1.12
C LEU A 95 34.78 -9.24 -0.72
N LEU A 96 35.83 -10.08 -0.73
CA LEU A 96 35.74 -11.46 -0.24
C LEU A 96 35.28 -11.52 1.23
N LYS A 97 35.84 -10.64 2.08
CA LYS A 97 35.44 -10.53 3.49
C LYS A 97 34.04 -9.97 3.65
N LEU A 98 33.64 -8.99 2.85
CA LEU A 98 32.30 -8.41 2.86
C LEU A 98 31.24 -9.44 2.45
N LYS A 99 31.46 -10.23 1.40
CA LYS A 99 30.57 -11.33 1.01
C LYS A 99 30.44 -12.39 2.09
N THR A 100 31.56 -12.73 2.75
CA THR A 100 31.56 -13.66 3.89
C THR A 100 30.71 -13.10 5.04
N PHE A 101 30.88 -11.81 5.36
CA PHE A 101 30.08 -11.13 6.37
C PHE A 101 28.59 -11.14 6.02
N LEU A 102 28.22 -10.81 4.78
CA LEU A 102 26.82 -10.81 4.35
C LEU A 102 26.19 -12.19 4.42
N ARG A 103 26.90 -13.25 4.03
CA ARG A 103 26.45 -14.64 4.16
C ARG A 103 26.17 -15.03 5.62
N ASP A 104 27.08 -14.67 6.50
CA ASP A 104 26.96 -15.02 7.92
C ASP A 104 25.78 -14.28 8.58
N HIS A 105 25.35 -13.15 8.01
CA HIS A 105 24.24 -12.31 8.49
C HIS A 105 22.93 -12.49 7.74
N SER A 106 22.92 -13.14 6.56
CA SER A 106 21.70 -13.46 5.80
C SER A 106 21.01 -14.75 6.27
N THR A 107 21.76 -15.67 6.90
CA THR A 107 21.19 -16.92 7.42
C THR A 107 20.33 -16.66 8.66
N PHE A 108 19.00 -16.68 8.48
CA PHE A 108 17.99 -16.41 9.51
C PHE A 108 18.06 -17.30 10.78
N ASN A 109 18.84 -18.38 10.75
CA ASN A 109 18.84 -19.44 11.79
C ASN A 109 20.08 -19.48 12.72
N ARG A 110 20.97 -18.48 12.73
CA ARG A 110 22.11 -18.47 13.68
C ARG A 110 21.78 -17.78 15.01
N PRO A 111 22.30 -18.29 16.15
CA PRO A 111 22.08 -17.70 17.46
C PRO A 111 22.63 -16.26 17.54
N GLN A 112 21.83 -15.36 18.14
CA GLN A 112 22.03 -13.90 18.21
C GLN A 112 23.38 -13.45 18.82
N VAL A 113 24.10 -14.34 19.52
CA VAL A 113 25.30 -14.01 20.30
C VAL A 113 26.54 -13.75 19.41
N ALA A 114 26.52 -14.17 18.13
CA ALA A 114 27.65 -14.00 17.20
C ALA A 114 27.45 -12.89 16.14
N GLN A 115 26.34 -12.15 16.16
CA GLN A 115 26.01 -11.17 15.12
C GLN A 115 26.54 -9.77 15.47
N CYS A 116 27.19 -9.12 14.50
CA CYS A 116 27.57 -7.71 14.60
C CYS A 116 26.33 -6.84 14.90
N SER A 117 26.42 -5.93 15.87
CA SER A 117 25.25 -5.15 16.28
C SER A 117 24.74 -4.24 15.15
N LEU A 118 23.43 -4.18 14.97
CA LEU A 118 22.76 -3.39 13.93
C LEU A 118 23.21 -1.91 13.84
N PRO A 119 23.48 -1.17 14.94
CA PRO A 119 24.02 0.20 14.87
C PRO A 119 25.37 0.29 14.14
N VAL A 120 26.25 -0.71 14.34
CA VAL A 120 27.55 -0.79 13.65
C VAL A 120 27.33 -0.94 12.15
N ILE A 121 26.39 -1.82 11.76
CA ILE A 121 26.09 -2.13 10.37
C ILE A 121 25.54 -0.90 9.66
N LEU A 122 24.58 -0.19 10.28
CA LEU A 122 24.04 1.04 9.71
C LEU A 122 25.11 2.13 9.54
N CYS A 123 25.98 2.31 10.53
CA CYS A 123 27.11 3.23 10.39
C CYS A 123 27.98 2.82 9.20
N PHE A 124 28.45 1.57 9.19
CA PHE A 124 29.30 1.02 8.13
C PHE A 124 28.67 1.17 6.74
N PHE A 125 27.38 0.89 6.59
CA PHE A 125 26.61 1.08 5.37
C PHE A 125 26.77 2.49 4.79
N HIS A 126 26.55 3.54 5.59
CA HIS A 126 26.69 4.92 5.11
C HIS A 126 28.12 5.27 4.69
N ARG A 127 29.14 4.80 5.43
CA ARG A 127 30.54 5.11 5.08
C ARG A 127 30.97 4.34 3.83
N LEU A 128 30.44 3.13 3.64
CA LEU A 128 30.68 2.33 2.45
C LEU A 128 30.04 2.96 1.21
N ILE A 129 28.84 3.55 1.32
CA ILE A 129 28.24 4.36 0.24
C ILE A 129 29.17 5.51 -0.14
N GLN A 130 29.66 6.27 0.83
CA GLN A 130 30.52 7.42 0.55
C GLN A 130 31.85 7.02 -0.09
N ALA A 131 32.46 5.93 0.37
CA ALA A 131 33.69 5.39 -0.23
C ALA A 131 33.44 4.82 -1.63
N LEU A 132 32.34 4.11 -1.86
CA LEU A 132 31.95 3.60 -3.18
C LEU A 132 31.75 4.75 -4.16
N ARG A 133 30.97 5.77 -3.79
CA ARG A 133 30.70 6.94 -4.65
C ARG A 133 31.98 7.64 -5.07
N PHE A 134 32.94 7.79 -4.16
CA PHE A 134 34.25 8.37 -4.48
C PHE A 134 35.00 7.63 -5.58
N PHE A 135 35.00 6.29 -5.58
CA PHE A 135 35.62 5.51 -6.66
C PHE A 135 34.74 5.42 -7.90
N TRP A 136 33.42 5.39 -7.74
CA TRP A 136 32.47 5.35 -8.84
C TRP A 136 32.54 6.62 -9.69
N ASP A 137 32.66 7.79 -9.05
CA ASP A 137 32.81 9.09 -9.71
C ASP A 137 34.13 9.24 -10.50
N GLN A 138 35.08 8.30 -10.34
CA GLN A 138 36.31 8.22 -11.14
C GLN A 138 36.15 7.34 -12.39
N THR A 139 35.00 6.66 -12.53
CA THR A 139 34.66 5.88 -13.73
C THR A 139 34.03 6.78 -14.80
N SER A 140 33.69 6.20 -15.96
CA SER A 140 33.05 6.94 -17.05
C SER A 140 31.61 7.38 -16.74
N LEU A 141 30.92 6.73 -15.79
CA LEU A 141 29.58 7.11 -15.35
C LEU A 141 29.63 7.75 -13.96
N PRO A 142 28.99 8.93 -13.75
CA PRO A 142 28.90 9.51 -12.42
C PRO A 142 28.05 8.64 -11.50
N SER A 143 28.32 8.67 -10.19
CA SER A 143 27.59 7.90 -9.20
C SER A 143 26.10 8.23 -9.14
N SER A 144 25.67 9.42 -9.57
CA SER A 144 24.24 9.77 -9.70
C SER A 144 23.51 8.92 -10.76
N GLU A 145 24.25 8.39 -11.73
CA GLU A 145 23.78 7.51 -12.79
C GLU A 145 24.10 6.03 -12.53
N ALA A 146 24.54 5.68 -11.32
CA ALA A 146 24.82 4.30 -10.96
C ALA A 146 23.55 3.43 -10.99
N PHE A 147 23.68 2.22 -11.51
CA PHE A 147 22.67 1.17 -11.53
C PHE A 147 23.39 -0.19 -11.62
N MET A 148 22.67 -1.27 -11.34
CA MET A 148 23.16 -2.63 -11.52
C MET A 148 22.68 -3.19 -12.86
N PRO A 149 23.58 -3.55 -13.79
CA PRO A 149 23.21 -4.20 -15.03
C PRO A 149 22.50 -5.53 -14.78
N ILE A 150 21.46 -5.83 -15.55
CA ILE A 150 20.64 -7.03 -15.34
C ILE A 150 21.47 -8.32 -15.44
N GLN A 151 22.53 -8.32 -16.25
CA GLN A 151 23.40 -9.49 -16.41
C GLN A 151 24.20 -9.87 -15.17
N CYS A 152 24.30 -8.97 -14.18
CA CYS A 152 24.87 -9.30 -12.89
C CYS A 152 23.99 -10.28 -12.10
N PHE A 153 22.67 -10.30 -12.32
CA PHE A 153 21.73 -11.09 -11.51
C PHE A 153 21.65 -12.57 -11.87
N TRP A 154 22.08 -12.93 -13.08
CA TRP A 154 22.16 -14.31 -13.54
C TRP A 154 23.59 -14.85 -13.66
N SER A 155 24.60 -14.08 -13.25
CA SER A 155 25.98 -14.57 -13.20
C SER A 155 26.15 -15.60 -12.09
N GLU A 156 26.75 -16.75 -12.41
CA GLU A 156 27.08 -17.80 -11.43
C GLU A 156 28.12 -17.34 -10.38
N THR A 157 28.81 -16.24 -10.63
CA THR A 157 29.80 -15.66 -9.69
C THR A 157 29.17 -14.98 -8.47
N ARG A 158 27.85 -14.75 -8.50
CA ARG A 158 27.10 -14.06 -7.45
C ARG A 158 26.10 -15.01 -6.80
N ASP A 159 26.49 -15.51 -5.63
CA ASP A 159 25.60 -16.27 -4.76
C ASP A 159 24.84 -15.32 -3.82
N TYR A 160 23.52 -15.52 -3.73
CA TYR A 160 22.63 -14.75 -2.88
C TYR A 160 22.06 -15.59 -1.74
N PHE A 161 22.74 -16.68 -1.36
CA PHE A 161 22.48 -17.42 -0.12
C PHE A 161 21.02 -17.91 -0.02
N GLU A 162 20.50 -18.45 -1.13
CA GLU A 162 19.12 -18.93 -1.28
C GLU A 162 18.02 -17.84 -1.31
N LEU A 163 18.37 -16.55 -1.31
CA LEU A 163 17.38 -15.48 -1.49
C LEU A 163 16.65 -15.61 -2.83
N LEU A 164 15.34 -15.43 -2.78
CA LEU A 164 14.46 -15.56 -3.93
C LEU A 164 14.70 -14.47 -4.99
N ARG A 165 14.39 -14.84 -6.23
CA ARG A 165 14.25 -13.90 -7.35
C ARG A 165 12.78 -13.60 -7.58
N CYS A 166 12.51 -12.54 -8.32
CA CYS A 166 11.17 -12.16 -8.74
C CYS A 166 10.37 -13.35 -9.33
N GLY A 167 11.03 -14.22 -10.12
CA GLY A 167 10.42 -15.44 -10.67
C GLY A 167 10.66 -16.73 -9.88
N GLY A 168 11.09 -16.65 -8.62
CA GLY A 168 11.35 -17.77 -7.73
C GLY A 168 12.82 -18.18 -7.64
N LEU A 169 13.08 -19.49 -7.51
CA LEU A 169 14.45 -20.02 -7.35
C LEU A 169 15.28 -19.88 -8.62
N MET A 170 16.57 -19.56 -8.46
CA MET A 170 17.53 -19.45 -9.57
C MET A 170 17.60 -20.72 -10.44
N SER A 171 17.55 -21.90 -9.81
CA SER A 171 17.54 -23.19 -10.51
C SER A 171 16.29 -23.39 -11.38
N HIS A 172 15.13 -22.94 -10.89
CA HIS A 172 13.87 -22.96 -11.64
C HIS A 172 13.93 -22.01 -12.85
N LEU A 173 14.48 -20.81 -12.65
CA LEU A 173 14.65 -19.82 -13.72
C LEU A 173 15.59 -20.32 -14.81
N ASN A 174 16.75 -20.87 -14.44
CA ASN A 174 17.68 -21.45 -15.41
C ASN A 174 17.04 -22.57 -16.23
N ARG A 175 16.17 -23.39 -15.62
CA ARG A 175 15.43 -24.43 -16.36
C ARG A 175 14.39 -23.85 -17.32
N ARG A 176 13.69 -22.79 -16.94
CA ARG A 176 12.56 -22.22 -17.71
C ARG A 176 12.98 -21.19 -18.75
N LEU A 177 14.01 -20.40 -18.46
CA LEU A 177 14.44 -19.24 -19.24
C LEU A 177 15.89 -19.36 -19.74
N GLY A 178 16.63 -20.41 -19.38
CA GLY A 178 18.04 -20.56 -19.75
C GLY A 178 18.32 -20.50 -21.24
N ALA A 179 17.41 -21.03 -22.09
CA ALA A 179 17.53 -20.93 -23.54
C ALA A 179 17.41 -19.47 -24.03
N GLU A 180 16.47 -18.70 -23.48
CA GLU A 180 16.32 -17.26 -23.80
C GLU A 180 17.52 -16.46 -23.29
N LEU A 181 18.00 -16.77 -22.09
CA LEU A 181 19.19 -16.16 -21.51
C LEU A 181 20.44 -16.38 -22.39
N ASN A 182 20.66 -17.60 -22.86
CA ASN A 182 21.80 -17.93 -23.72
C ASN A 182 21.76 -17.16 -25.05
N LYS A 183 20.57 -16.98 -25.63
CA LYS A 183 20.38 -16.16 -26.85
C LYS A 183 20.80 -14.71 -26.61
N VAL A 184 20.36 -14.09 -25.52
CA VAL A 184 20.72 -12.70 -25.17
C VAL A 184 22.22 -12.54 -24.91
N GLN A 185 22.86 -13.57 -24.35
CA GLN A 185 24.31 -13.59 -24.14
C GLN A 185 25.12 -13.86 -25.42
N GLY A 186 24.47 -14.15 -26.55
CA GLY A 186 25.14 -14.52 -27.80
C GLY A 186 25.77 -15.92 -27.76
N ILE A 187 25.30 -16.79 -26.86
CA ILE A 187 25.72 -18.19 -26.77
C ILE A 187 24.77 -19.03 -27.64
N GLU A 188 25.24 -19.43 -28.82
CA GLU A 188 24.50 -20.37 -29.69
C GLU A 188 24.49 -21.77 -29.05
N VAL A 189 23.29 -22.30 -28.82
CA VAL A 189 23.04 -23.66 -28.35
C VAL A 189 22.43 -24.46 -29.49
N GLN A 190 22.97 -25.64 -29.81
CA GLN A 190 22.37 -26.56 -30.80
C GLN A 190 21.04 -27.15 -30.27
N GLU A 191 20.19 -27.70 -31.15
CA GLU A 191 18.88 -28.30 -30.80
C GLU A 191 18.97 -29.37 -29.68
N ASP A 192 20.16 -29.90 -29.45
CA ASP A 192 20.55 -30.94 -28.49
C ASP A 192 20.97 -30.39 -27.11
N GLY A 193 20.99 -29.07 -26.89
CA GLY A 193 21.32 -28.46 -25.60
C GLY A 193 22.81 -28.38 -25.22
N LYS A 194 23.74 -28.72 -26.13
CA LYS A 194 25.20 -28.56 -25.90
C LYS A 194 25.71 -27.18 -26.32
N MET A 195 26.55 -26.58 -25.48
CA MET A 195 27.23 -25.30 -25.73
C MET A 195 28.27 -25.40 -26.85
N VAL A 196 28.22 -24.52 -27.85
CA VAL A 196 29.29 -24.39 -28.85
C VAL A 196 30.32 -23.37 -28.35
N LYS A 197 31.53 -23.82 -27.97
CA LYS A 197 32.69 -22.92 -27.84
C LYS A 197 33.17 -22.56 -29.24
N LYS A 198 33.06 -21.30 -29.68
CA LYS A 198 33.82 -20.84 -30.86
C LYS A 198 35.32 -20.95 -30.54
N PRO A 199 36.13 -21.61 -31.39
CA PRO A 199 37.58 -21.56 -31.23
C PRO A 199 38.07 -20.14 -31.56
N VAL A 200 38.97 -19.64 -30.72
CA VAL A 200 39.72 -18.41 -30.92
C VAL A 200 40.52 -18.56 -32.23
N LYS A 201 40.26 -17.69 -33.21
CA LYS A 201 41.12 -17.58 -34.40
C LYS A 201 42.31 -16.67 -34.06
N ASP A 202 43.45 -17.30 -33.79
CA ASP A 202 44.75 -16.69 -34.05
C ASP A 202 44.95 -16.55 -35.57
N GLY A 203 45.72 -15.53 -35.96
CA GLY A 203 45.79 -14.97 -37.30
C GLY A 203 46.41 -15.85 -38.40
N GLY A 204 46.24 -15.39 -39.66
CA GLY A 204 46.92 -15.93 -40.84
C GLY A 204 46.04 -15.98 -42.08
N ALA A 205 46.50 -15.35 -43.16
CA ALA A 205 45.84 -15.21 -44.45
C ALA A 205 45.69 -16.55 -45.22
N ALA A 206 44.62 -16.68 -46.02
CA ALA A 206 44.65 -17.04 -47.45
C ALA A 206 43.27 -17.49 -48.00
N GLU A 207 42.94 -16.89 -49.15
CA GLU A 207 42.27 -17.43 -50.33
C GLU A 207 40.77 -17.82 -50.36
N LEU A 208 40.12 -17.23 -51.37
CA LEU A 208 38.85 -17.61 -51.96
C LEU A 208 38.89 -19.06 -52.49
N ASN A 209 37.78 -19.79 -52.37
CA ASN A 209 37.27 -20.54 -53.54
C ASN A 209 35.79 -20.90 -53.46
N LYS A 210 35.16 -20.80 -54.63
CA LYS A 210 33.78 -21.16 -54.97
C LYS A 210 33.59 -22.67 -55.02
N VAL A 211 32.37 -23.08 -54.61
CA VAL A 211 31.49 -24.12 -55.18
C VAL A 211 32.15 -25.36 -55.79
N GLN A 212 31.90 -26.52 -55.18
CA GLN A 212 31.68 -27.78 -55.90
C GLN A 212 30.72 -28.68 -55.10
N GLY A 213 29.64 -29.11 -55.76
CA GLY A 213 28.66 -30.04 -55.22
C GLY A 213 29.22 -31.45 -55.15
N ILE A 214 28.81 -32.19 -54.13
CA ILE A 214 29.12 -33.61 -53.98
C ILE A 214 27.92 -34.41 -54.51
N GLU A 215 28.16 -35.11 -55.61
CA GLU A 215 27.33 -36.20 -56.12
C GLU A 215 27.65 -37.46 -55.29
N VAL A 216 26.60 -38.16 -54.84
CA VAL A 216 26.74 -39.49 -54.23
C VAL A 216 25.87 -40.47 -55.00
N GLN A 217 26.47 -41.60 -55.35
CA GLN A 217 25.93 -42.67 -56.18
C GLN A 217 25.60 -43.86 -55.27
N GLU A 218 24.32 -44.25 -55.20
CA GLU A 218 23.89 -45.56 -54.69
C GLU A 218 22.88 -46.17 -55.68
N ASP A 219 23.16 -47.42 -56.09
CA ASP A 219 22.29 -48.38 -56.77
C ASP A 219 21.49 -47.90 -58.01
N GLY A 220 22.24 -47.59 -59.08
CA GLY A 220 21.87 -48.05 -60.43
C GLY A 220 20.69 -47.38 -61.16
N LYS A 221 20.08 -46.30 -60.65
CA LYS A 221 19.13 -45.46 -61.42
C LYS A 221 19.09 -44.01 -60.89
N MET A 222 19.52 -43.05 -61.71
CA MET A 222 19.38 -41.61 -61.41
C MET A 222 17.92 -41.15 -61.62
N VAL A 223 17.27 -40.67 -60.56
CA VAL A 223 16.03 -39.90 -60.67
C VAL A 223 16.16 -38.62 -59.84
N LYS A 224 16.18 -37.46 -60.52
CA LYS A 224 16.05 -36.14 -59.89
C LYS A 224 14.58 -35.91 -59.54
N LYS A 225 14.27 -35.60 -58.28
CA LYS A 225 12.99 -34.97 -57.90
C LYS A 225 13.21 -33.72 -57.05
N PRO A 226 12.50 -32.62 -57.34
CA PRO A 226 12.63 -31.36 -56.62
C PRO A 226 11.82 -31.42 -55.32
N VAL A 227 12.38 -30.94 -54.21
CA VAL A 227 11.58 -30.68 -53.00
C VAL A 227 10.97 -29.29 -53.14
N LYS A 228 9.64 -29.30 -53.23
CA LYS A 228 8.73 -28.17 -53.26
C LYS A 228 8.70 -27.45 -51.91
N ASP A 229 8.38 -26.17 -52.02
CA ASP A 229 7.93 -25.25 -50.99
C ASP A 229 7.08 -25.89 -49.89
N ALA A 230 7.48 -25.64 -48.65
CA ALA A 230 6.59 -25.59 -47.49
C ALA A 230 6.91 -24.34 -46.69
N SER A 231 6.62 -23.19 -47.31
CA SER A 231 6.35 -21.95 -46.60
C SER A 231 5.12 -22.10 -45.71
N ALA A 232 5.18 -21.39 -44.57
CA ALA A 232 4.09 -21.08 -43.63
C ALA A 232 3.94 -22.01 -42.42
N VAL A 233 4.76 -21.75 -41.39
CA VAL A 233 4.26 -21.31 -40.06
C VAL A 233 5.25 -20.28 -39.52
N ILE A 234 5.02 -18.99 -39.79
CA ILE A 234 5.71 -17.89 -39.09
C ILE A 234 4.91 -17.64 -37.80
N SER A 235 5.40 -18.19 -36.70
CA SER A 235 4.98 -17.75 -35.36
C SER A 235 5.62 -16.39 -35.07
N LYS A 236 4.80 -15.35 -35.01
CA LYS A 236 5.20 -14.03 -34.47
C LYS A 236 5.58 -14.16 -32.99
N SER A 237 6.86 -14.01 -32.67
CA SER A 237 7.39 -13.12 -31.61
C SER A 237 8.90 -13.36 -31.43
N ASP A 238 9.72 -12.87 -32.37
CA ASP A 238 11.11 -12.57 -32.05
C ASP A 238 11.10 -11.28 -31.21
N GLU A 239 10.89 -11.39 -29.89
CA GLU A 239 11.11 -10.27 -28.97
C GLU A 239 12.61 -9.96 -28.95
N GLU A 240 13.03 -8.96 -29.73
CA GLU A 240 14.41 -8.48 -29.73
C GLU A 240 14.68 -7.77 -28.40
N TYR A 241 15.45 -8.42 -27.52
CA TYR A 241 15.85 -7.85 -26.23
C TYR A 241 16.75 -6.62 -26.41
N PRO A 242 16.73 -5.66 -25.47
CA PRO A 242 17.68 -4.55 -25.48
C PRO A 242 19.13 -5.06 -25.47
N LYS A 243 20.04 -4.27 -26.04
CA LYS A 243 21.48 -4.55 -25.94
C LYS A 243 21.92 -4.50 -24.46
N LEU A 244 22.73 -5.47 -24.05
CA LEU A 244 23.30 -5.51 -22.70
C LEU A 244 24.15 -4.26 -22.45
N ASP A 245 23.97 -3.65 -21.28
CA ASP A 245 24.80 -2.53 -20.84
C ASP A 245 26.27 -2.99 -20.70
N PRO A 246 27.26 -2.16 -21.04
CA PRO A 246 28.66 -2.48 -20.79
C PRO A 246 28.90 -2.61 -19.28
N LEU A 247 29.51 -3.71 -18.86
CA LEU A 247 29.98 -3.86 -17.48
C LEU A 247 31.13 -2.88 -17.25
N LEU A 248 31.17 -2.27 -16.06
CA LEU A 248 32.30 -1.43 -15.64
C LEU A 248 33.62 -2.21 -15.58
N GLY A 249 33.57 -3.55 -15.64
CA GLY A 249 34.72 -4.44 -15.67
C GLY A 249 35.53 -4.43 -14.37
N ASN A 250 35.01 -3.79 -13.33
CA ASN A 250 35.63 -3.66 -12.02
C ASN A 250 34.72 -4.21 -10.91
N SER A 251 35.29 -4.47 -9.73
CA SER A 251 34.57 -4.98 -8.57
C SER A 251 33.68 -3.94 -7.86
N LEU A 252 33.48 -2.73 -8.41
CA LEU A 252 32.60 -1.71 -7.82
C LEU A 252 31.13 -2.09 -7.89
N GLU A 253 30.69 -2.70 -9.00
CA GLU A 253 29.32 -3.22 -9.14
C GLU A 253 29.00 -4.31 -8.10
N GLU A 254 30.00 -5.10 -7.70
CA GLU A 254 29.83 -6.09 -6.65
C GLU A 254 29.71 -5.45 -5.27
N ILE A 255 30.45 -4.37 -5.01
CA ILE A 255 30.32 -3.58 -3.77
C ILE A 255 28.94 -2.91 -3.73
N LEU A 256 28.47 -2.37 -4.85
CA LEU A 256 27.14 -1.77 -4.92
C LEU A 256 26.05 -2.79 -4.57
N ASP A 257 26.11 -3.98 -5.16
CA ASP A 257 25.18 -5.08 -4.86
C ASP A 257 25.25 -5.49 -3.37
N CYS A 258 26.46 -5.55 -2.81
CA CYS A 258 26.66 -5.78 -1.37
C CYS A 258 26.03 -4.69 -0.49
N ILE A 259 26.05 -3.41 -0.91
CA ILE A 259 25.41 -2.30 -0.19
C ILE A 259 23.89 -2.43 -0.19
N VAL A 260 23.29 -2.78 -1.34
CA VAL A 260 21.83 -3.01 -1.44
C VAL A 260 21.43 -4.16 -0.52
N LEU A 261 22.17 -5.27 -0.56
CA LEU A 261 21.92 -6.41 0.32
C LEU A 261 22.11 -6.06 1.81
N LEU A 262 23.15 -5.29 2.15
CA LEU A 262 23.42 -4.84 3.52
C LEU A 262 22.26 -3.97 4.06
N TYR A 263 21.65 -3.15 3.21
CA TYR A 263 20.49 -2.36 3.59
C TYR A 263 19.29 -3.25 3.92
N HIS A 264 18.99 -4.18 3.02
CA HIS A 264 17.89 -5.13 3.16
C HIS A 264 18.00 -5.98 4.43
N ILE A 265 19.16 -6.60 4.70
CA ILE A 265 19.30 -7.53 5.84
C ILE A 265 19.37 -6.83 7.21
N ALA A 266 19.81 -5.57 7.29
CA ALA A 266 20.17 -4.96 8.56
C ALA A 266 19.89 -3.45 8.69
N ALA A 267 20.30 -2.62 7.72
CA ALA A 267 20.28 -1.18 7.90
C ALA A 267 18.86 -0.63 8.07
N HIS A 268 17.90 -1.11 7.28
CA HIS A 268 16.50 -0.71 7.39
C HIS A 268 15.91 -1.02 8.77
N ARG A 269 16.14 -2.24 9.27
CA ARG A 269 15.68 -2.68 10.61
C ARG A 269 16.21 -1.78 11.71
N GLN A 270 17.45 -1.31 11.58
CA GLN A 270 18.04 -0.39 12.55
C GLN A 270 17.38 0.99 12.51
N LEU A 271 17.04 1.51 11.32
CA LEU A 271 16.30 2.77 11.20
C LEU A 271 14.91 2.67 11.85
N GLY A 272 14.20 1.54 11.66
CA GLY A 272 12.91 1.29 12.32
C GLY A 272 13.02 1.30 13.86
N LYS A 273 14.07 0.70 14.43
CA LYS A 273 14.31 0.75 15.88
C LYS A 273 14.53 2.18 16.41
N MET A 274 15.18 3.03 15.62
CA MET A 274 15.41 4.43 15.99
C MET A 274 14.14 5.27 15.86
N CYS A 275 13.30 4.97 14.87
CA CYS A 275 11.96 5.54 14.74
C CYS A 275 11.09 5.20 15.96
N ALA A 276 11.10 3.94 16.40
CA ALA A 276 10.37 3.51 17.59
C ALA A 276 10.85 4.21 18.88
N LEU A 277 12.15 4.51 19.01
CA LEU A 277 12.67 5.32 20.12
C LEU A 277 12.09 6.75 20.11
N ARG A 278 12.01 7.37 18.93
CA ARG A 278 11.38 8.69 18.75
C ARG A 278 9.90 8.66 19.11
N GLU A 279 9.16 7.67 18.62
CA GLU A 279 7.74 7.50 18.93
C GLU A 279 7.50 7.29 20.43
N SER A 280 8.35 6.47 21.08
CA SER A 280 8.32 6.31 22.54
C SER A 280 8.55 7.63 23.28
N MET A 281 9.46 8.49 22.80
CA MET A 281 9.70 9.80 23.40
C MET A 281 8.48 10.71 23.24
N LEU A 282 7.84 10.71 22.06
CA LEU A 282 6.60 11.45 21.82
C LEU A 282 5.48 10.98 22.74
N ASP A 283 5.33 9.67 22.93
CA ASP A 283 4.33 9.11 23.85
C ASP A 283 4.58 9.59 25.29
N PHE A 284 5.83 9.67 25.75
CA PHE A 284 6.13 10.24 27.08
C PHE A 284 5.81 11.73 27.16
N VAL A 285 6.10 12.52 26.11
CA VAL A 285 5.76 13.95 26.07
C VAL A 285 4.24 14.16 26.13
N VAL A 286 3.46 13.37 25.38
CA VAL A 286 2.00 13.43 25.41
C VAL A 286 1.46 13.02 26.79
N ASN A 287 1.94 11.92 27.35
CA ASN A 287 1.54 11.47 28.68
C ASN A 287 1.90 12.48 29.79
N LEU A 288 3.05 13.14 29.69
CA LEU A 288 3.42 14.22 30.60
C LEU A 288 2.41 15.37 30.53
N ARG A 289 2.04 15.80 29.32
CA ARG A 289 1.04 16.85 29.12
C ARG A 289 -0.32 16.47 29.71
N ASP A 290 -0.75 15.23 29.50
CA ASP A 290 -2.00 14.73 30.07
C ASP A 290 -1.96 14.63 31.59
N THR A 291 -0.83 14.23 32.17
CA THR A 291 -0.62 14.27 33.62
C THR A 291 -0.69 15.70 34.15
N GLU A 292 -0.01 16.66 33.52
CA GLU A 292 -0.07 18.07 33.91
C GLU A 292 -1.49 18.64 33.79
N ARG A 293 -2.24 18.26 32.75
CA ARG A 293 -3.66 18.61 32.57
C ARG A 293 -4.51 18.05 33.71
N LYS A 294 -4.31 16.78 34.08
CA LYS A 294 -5.01 16.14 35.22
C LYS A 294 -4.66 16.82 36.54
N MET A 295 -3.41 17.23 36.74
CA MET A 295 -2.99 17.98 37.93
C MET A 295 -3.70 19.33 38.05
N ARG A 296 -3.84 20.08 36.95
CA ARG A 296 -4.57 21.37 36.94
C ARG A 296 -6.05 21.20 37.28
N LYS A 297 -6.66 20.06 36.91
CA LYS A 297 -8.07 19.75 37.17
C LYS A 297 -8.29 19.02 38.52
N CYS A 298 -7.24 18.70 39.27
CA CYS A 298 -7.32 17.90 40.51
C CYS A 298 -7.75 18.78 41.71
N PRO A 299 -8.87 18.46 42.40
CA PRO A 299 -9.32 19.17 43.60
C PRO A 299 -8.27 19.17 44.72
N GLU A 300 -8.22 20.22 45.53
CA GLU A 300 -7.26 20.33 46.65
C GLU A 300 -7.47 19.27 47.75
N GLU A 301 -8.67 18.70 47.82
CA GLU A 301 -9.08 17.69 48.82
C GLU A 301 -8.51 16.29 48.55
N LEU A 302 -7.93 16.04 47.36
CA LEU A 302 -7.39 14.73 46.94
C LEU A 302 -5.85 14.73 46.93
N GLY A 303 -5.24 14.89 48.11
CA GLY A 303 -3.78 14.93 48.29
C GLY A 303 -3.05 13.71 47.73
N GLU A 304 -3.55 12.50 47.98
CA GLU A 304 -2.93 11.25 47.48
C GLU A 304 -2.89 11.17 45.94
N VAL A 305 -3.94 11.68 45.27
CA VAL A 305 -4.01 11.71 43.79
C VAL A 305 -3.01 12.73 43.25
N ARG A 306 -2.85 13.87 43.92
CA ARG A 306 -1.88 14.89 43.56
C ARG A 306 -0.44 14.37 43.71
N ASP A 307 -0.13 13.67 44.80
CA ASP A 307 1.18 13.05 45.03
C ASP A 307 1.49 11.97 43.96
N TYR A 308 0.50 11.15 43.61
CA TYR A 308 0.64 10.17 42.53
C TYR A 308 0.93 10.83 41.17
N LEU A 309 0.19 11.89 40.84
CA LEU A 309 0.38 12.63 39.59
C LEU A 309 1.74 13.34 39.55
N ASP A 310 2.24 13.86 40.68
CA ASP A 310 3.57 14.46 40.78
C ASP A 310 4.68 13.40 40.59
N GLY A 311 4.52 12.23 41.19
CA GLY A 311 5.40 11.08 40.94
C GLY A 311 5.42 10.65 39.47
N ALA A 312 4.24 10.56 38.83
CA ALA A 312 4.13 10.26 37.40
C ALA A 312 4.80 11.34 36.53
N LYS A 313 4.61 12.62 36.87
CA LYS A 313 5.24 13.75 36.19
C LYS A 313 6.77 13.67 36.28
N GLN A 314 7.32 13.34 37.44
CA GLN A 314 8.76 13.16 37.63
C GLN A 314 9.29 12.02 36.75
N VAL A 315 8.65 10.85 36.79
CA VAL A 315 9.05 9.68 35.97
C VAL A 315 9.03 10.00 34.48
N PHE A 316 7.96 10.63 33.97
CA PHE A 316 7.90 11.02 32.56
C PHE A 316 8.97 12.05 32.20
N THR A 317 9.22 13.04 33.07
CA THR A 317 10.25 14.05 32.85
C THR A 317 11.65 13.41 32.79
N GLU A 318 11.97 12.51 33.72
CA GLU A 318 13.23 11.77 33.74
C GLU A 318 13.41 10.95 32.46
N LYS A 319 12.37 10.23 32.01
CA LYS A 319 12.40 9.44 30.77
C LYS A 319 12.56 10.29 29.52
N ILE A 320 11.88 11.43 29.43
CA ILE A 320 12.03 12.37 28.32
C ILE A 320 13.46 12.92 28.30
N VAL A 321 14.03 13.27 29.46
CA VAL A 321 15.40 13.77 29.57
C VAL A 321 16.43 12.72 29.12
N GLU A 322 16.27 11.46 29.54
CA GLU A 322 17.10 10.34 29.07
C GLU A 322 17.00 10.17 27.55
N GLN A 323 15.78 10.04 27.02
CA GLN A 323 15.55 9.80 25.60
C GLN A 323 15.93 10.98 24.72
N ALA A 324 15.76 12.23 25.18
CA ALA A 324 16.18 13.41 24.44
C ALA A 324 17.69 13.42 24.20
N ARG A 325 18.51 13.05 25.20
CA ARG A 325 19.96 12.94 25.02
C ARG A 325 20.33 11.84 24.02
N GLN A 326 19.66 10.70 24.09
CA GLN A 326 19.84 9.61 23.13
C GLN A 326 19.40 10.04 21.72
N MET A 327 18.31 10.80 21.61
CA MET A 327 17.81 11.32 20.34
C MET A 327 18.76 12.32 19.70
N VAL A 328 19.47 13.16 20.46
CA VAL A 328 20.53 14.02 19.90
C VAL A 328 21.63 13.17 19.25
N TRP A 329 22.06 12.10 19.92
CA TRP A 329 23.04 11.18 19.35
C TRP A 329 22.54 10.55 18.05
N VAL A 330 21.33 10.02 18.07
CA VAL A 330 20.68 9.39 16.92
C VAL A 330 20.51 10.40 15.78
N GLU A 331 20.10 11.63 16.08
CA GLU A 331 19.92 12.69 15.10
C GLU A 331 21.23 12.97 14.34
N LYS A 332 22.36 13.08 15.05
CA LYS A 332 23.65 13.39 14.44
C LYS A 332 24.29 12.20 13.71
N VAL A 333 24.16 10.99 14.24
CA VAL A 333 24.78 9.78 13.64
C VAL A 333 23.94 9.19 12.49
N ILE A 334 22.61 9.25 12.62
CA ILE A 334 21.66 8.50 11.79
C ILE A 334 20.79 9.43 10.94
N TYR A 335 20.24 10.50 11.52
CA TYR A 335 19.27 11.38 10.83
C TYR A 335 19.88 12.63 10.20
N SER A 336 21.20 12.68 9.99
CA SER A 336 21.82 13.87 9.41
C SER A 336 21.50 14.02 7.91
N PRO A 337 21.52 15.25 7.37
CA PRO A 337 21.25 15.49 5.95
C PRO A 337 22.16 14.69 5.01
N SER A 338 23.39 14.38 5.43
CA SER A 338 24.28 13.51 4.65
C SER A 338 23.75 12.09 4.55
N LYS A 339 23.19 11.54 5.64
CA LYS A 339 22.64 10.17 5.66
C LYS A 339 21.33 10.08 4.87
N GLN A 340 20.52 11.15 4.90
CA GLN A 340 19.36 11.28 4.02
C GLN A 340 19.77 11.24 2.54
N ARG A 341 20.84 11.95 2.15
CA ARG A 341 21.38 11.89 0.78
C ARG A 341 21.88 10.49 0.41
N ASP A 342 22.53 9.77 1.33
CA ASP A 342 22.99 8.40 1.09
C ASP A 342 21.80 7.45 0.84
N LEU A 343 20.70 7.57 1.59
CA LEU A 343 19.48 6.79 1.38
C LEU A 343 18.73 7.18 0.09
N ALA A 344 18.63 8.47 -0.22
CA ALA A 344 18.03 8.94 -1.47
C ALA A 344 18.83 8.44 -2.69
N TRP A 345 20.17 8.42 -2.57
CA TRP A 345 21.04 7.84 -3.58
C TRP A 345 20.78 6.33 -3.75
N LEU A 346 20.72 5.56 -2.65
CA LEU A 346 20.40 4.12 -2.72
C LEU A 346 19.06 3.88 -3.41
N LEU A 347 18.01 4.63 -3.02
CA LEU A 347 16.69 4.51 -3.65
C LEU A 347 16.76 4.77 -5.15
N ASN A 348 17.43 5.84 -5.58
CA ASN A 348 17.60 6.16 -6.99
C ASN A 348 18.36 5.06 -7.76
N VAL A 349 19.42 4.49 -7.19
CA VAL A 349 20.18 3.38 -7.80
C VAL A 349 19.28 2.16 -8.00
N VAL A 350 18.51 1.79 -6.98
CA VAL A 350 17.62 0.62 -7.04
C VAL A 350 16.48 0.85 -8.03
N LEU A 351 15.88 2.05 -8.06
CA LEU A 351 14.83 2.39 -9.03
C LEU A 351 15.35 2.31 -10.47
N LYS A 352 16.53 2.89 -10.77
CA LYS A 352 17.16 2.79 -12.09
C LYS A 352 17.47 1.35 -12.48
N THR A 353 17.95 0.55 -11.53
CA THR A 353 18.24 -0.88 -11.72
C THR A 353 16.97 -1.63 -12.13
N VAL A 354 15.89 -1.47 -11.38
CA VAL A 354 14.62 -2.17 -11.63
C VAL A 354 13.98 -1.68 -12.94
N GLU A 355 13.97 -0.37 -13.19
CA GLU A 355 13.43 0.21 -14.41
C GLU A 355 14.11 -0.34 -15.67
N ARG A 356 15.45 -0.36 -15.70
CA ARG A 356 16.21 -0.92 -16.82
C ARG A 356 16.02 -2.42 -16.94
N ALA A 357 16.07 -3.15 -15.83
CA ALA A 357 15.87 -4.60 -15.86
C ALA A 357 14.46 -4.98 -16.36
N SER A 358 13.45 -4.17 -16.08
CA SER A 358 12.07 -4.38 -16.51
C SER A 358 11.93 -4.42 -18.04
N GLN A 359 12.82 -3.76 -18.78
CA GLN A 359 12.84 -3.73 -20.25
C GLN A 359 13.25 -5.07 -20.87
N PHE A 360 13.82 -5.99 -20.09
CA PHE A 360 14.21 -7.33 -20.54
C PHE A 360 13.07 -8.35 -20.35
N ASN A 361 11.81 -7.91 -20.46
CA ASN A 361 10.59 -8.74 -20.45
C ASN A 361 10.65 -9.89 -19.44
N ARG A 362 10.70 -11.15 -19.92
CA ARG A 362 10.67 -12.35 -19.07
C ARG A 362 11.93 -12.54 -18.25
N LEU A 363 13.08 -12.02 -18.69
CA LEU A 363 14.35 -12.11 -17.97
C LEU A 363 14.41 -11.20 -16.74
N PHE A 364 13.48 -10.23 -16.60
CA PHE A 364 13.30 -9.48 -15.35
C PHE A 364 13.06 -10.40 -14.13
N GLN A 365 12.54 -11.61 -14.36
CA GLN A 365 12.36 -12.62 -13.31
C GLN A 365 13.65 -13.00 -12.56
N TYR A 366 14.83 -12.74 -13.13
CA TYR A 366 16.12 -12.97 -12.48
C TYR A 366 16.50 -11.92 -11.44
N VAL A 367 15.83 -10.76 -11.40
CA VAL A 367 16.10 -9.71 -10.42
C VAL A 367 15.83 -10.25 -9.01
N PRO A 368 16.74 -10.10 -8.04
CA PRO A 368 16.50 -10.53 -6.66
C PRO A 368 15.34 -9.76 -6.01
N GLU A 369 14.49 -10.45 -5.25
CA GLU A 369 13.31 -9.81 -4.60
C GLU A 369 13.73 -8.66 -3.68
N PHE A 370 14.87 -8.79 -3.01
CA PHE A 370 15.37 -7.77 -2.09
C PHE A 370 15.66 -6.41 -2.75
N TYR A 371 15.86 -6.33 -4.07
CA TYR A 371 15.96 -5.04 -4.76
C TYR A 371 14.61 -4.31 -4.73
N ILE A 372 13.52 -5.03 -5.02
CA ILE A 372 12.15 -4.50 -5.00
C ILE A 372 11.79 -4.06 -3.57
N GLU A 373 12.06 -4.91 -2.58
CA GLU A 373 11.83 -4.58 -1.17
C GLU A 373 12.70 -3.41 -0.70
N THR A 374 13.96 -3.32 -1.15
CA THR A 374 14.84 -2.19 -0.81
C THR A 374 14.28 -0.88 -1.34
N ALA A 375 13.70 -0.85 -2.54
CA ALA A 375 13.05 0.36 -3.06
C ALA A 375 11.90 0.81 -2.15
N VAL A 376 11.03 -0.11 -1.75
CA VAL A 376 9.91 0.18 -0.84
C VAL A 376 10.42 0.64 0.53
N ASN A 377 11.36 -0.10 1.11
CA ASN A 377 11.90 0.16 2.44
C ASN A 377 12.74 1.45 2.52
N ALA A 378 13.46 1.80 1.46
CA ALA A 378 14.22 3.05 1.38
C ALA A 378 13.29 4.26 1.27
N PHE A 379 12.24 4.19 0.45
CA PHE A 379 11.23 5.25 0.38
C PHE A 379 10.52 5.44 1.73
N ASN A 380 10.05 4.35 2.34
CA ASN A 380 9.41 4.37 3.66
C ASN A 380 10.34 5.00 4.72
N ALA A 381 11.62 4.63 4.73
CA ALA A 381 12.58 5.19 5.67
C ALA A 381 12.79 6.70 5.46
N LEU A 382 12.92 7.15 4.20
CA LEU A 382 13.08 8.58 3.87
C LEU A 382 11.88 9.41 4.32
N ARG A 383 10.66 8.90 4.14
CA ARG A 383 9.43 9.63 4.46
C ARG A 383 9.09 9.59 5.96
N ASN A 384 9.20 8.41 6.59
CA ASN A 384 8.61 8.16 7.91
C ASN A 384 9.65 7.97 9.04
N TYR A 385 10.84 7.44 8.74
CA TYR A 385 11.82 7.10 9.80
C TYR A 385 12.80 8.22 10.12
N LEU A 386 13.12 9.08 9.15
CA LEU A 386 14.03 10.20 9.39
C LEU A 386 13.40 11.24 10.34
N HIS A 387 14.25 11.91 11.12
CA HIS A 387 13.81 12.92 12.08
C HIS A 387 13.21 14.14 11.38
N PRO A 388 12.16 14.78 11.93
CA PRO A 388 11.54 15.97 11.34
C PRO A 388 12.49 17.15 11.08
N THR A 389 13.58 17.26 11.84
CA THR A 389 14.64 18.28 11.60
C THR A 389 15.35 18.10 10.26
N THR A 390 15.27 16.91 9.67
CA THR A 390 15.75 16.59 8.33
C THR A 390 14.54 16.35 7.44
N SER A 391 13.92 17.45 7.00
CA SER A 391 12.68 17.41 6.22
C SER A 391 12.80 16.52 4.99
N PHE A 392 11.76 15.73 4.73
CA PHE A 392 11.62 14.96 3.49
C PHE A 392 11.69 15.84 2.24
N HIS A 393 11.12 17.06 2.33
CA HIS A 393 11.09 18.00 1.22
C HIS A 393 12.44 18.66 0.93
N ALA A 394 13.44 18.49 1.81
CA ALA A 394 14.80 19.00 1.62
C ALA A 394 15.66 18.08 0.72
N ILE A 395 15.15 16.92 0.29
CA ILE A 395 15.87 16.00 -0.60
C ILE A 395 16.11 16.65 -1.96
N GLN A 396 17.37 16.71 -2.38
CA GLN A 396 17.74 17.23 -3.70
C GLN A 396 17.16 16.34 -4.81
N GLY A 397 16.44 16.93 -5.77
CA GLY A 397 15.85 16.20 -6.88
C GLY A 397 14.60 15.37 -6.51
N LEU A 398 13.97 15.67 -5.35
CA LEU A 398 12.80 14.94 -4.87
C LEU A 398 11.68 14.75 -5.91
N PRO A 399 11.27 15.76 -6.73
CA PRO A 399 10.20 15.54 -7.71
C PRO A 399 10.52 14.44 -8.73
N SER A 400 11.76 14.38 -9.21
CA SER A 400 12.23 13.32 -10.10
C SER A 400 12.23 11.97 -9.40
N LEU A 401 12.69 11.93 -8.14
CA LEU A 401 12.72 10.71 -7.35
C LEU A 401 11.32 10.16 -7.09
N LEU A 402 10.36 11.03 -6.75
CA LEU A 402 8.95 10.68 -6.59
C LEU A 402 8.34 10.16 -7.90
N SER A 403 8.63 10.81 -9.03
CA SER A 403 8.14 10.35 -10.34
C SER A 403 8.69 8.96 -10.71
N GLN A 404 9.97 8.69 -10.44
CA GLN A 404 10.57 7.37 -10.64
C GLN A 404 9.94 6.31 -9.71
N TYR A 405 9.73 6.64 -8.43
CA TYR A 405 9.11 5.72 -7.48
C TYR A 405 7.64 5.44 -7.83
N ALA A 406 6.88 6.45 -8.25
CA ALA A 406 5.51 6.30 -8.74
C ALA A 406 5.45 5.36 -9.95
N ARG A 407 6.34 5.53 -10.93
CA ARG A 407 6.45 4.64 -12.09
C ARG A 407 6.78 3.21 -11.69
N PHE A 408 7.75 3.03 -10.80
CA PHE A 408 8.11 1.73 -10.23
C PHE A 408 6.88 1.04 -9.59
N LEU A 409 6.14 1.74 -8.73
CA LEU A 409 4.96 1.17 -8.07
C LEU A 409 3.88 0.79 -9.09
N VAL A 410 3.51 1.71 -9.98
CA VAL A 410 2.45 1.49 -10.98
C VAL A 410 2.80 0.37 -11.96
N THR A 411 4.06 0.26 -12.36
CA THR A 411 4.50 -0.81 -13.28
C THR A 411 4.54 -2.17 -12.59
N HIS A 412 4.92 -2.25 -11.31
CA HIS A 412 5.24 -3.53 -10.68
C HIS A 412 4.20 -4.08 -9.71
N PHE A 413 3.27 -3.28 -9.16
CA PHE A 413 2.30 -3.77 -8.17
C PHE A 413 1.36 -4.86 -8.70
N PHE A 414 1.18 -4.92 -10.02
CA PHE A 414 0.36 -5.93 -10.69
C PHE A 414 1.13 -6.68 -11.79
N ASP A 415 2.45 -6.82 -11.63
CA ASP A 415 3.33 -7.47 -12.60
C ASP A 415 3.30 -9.00 -12.46
N SER A 416 2.88 -9.68 -13.53
CA SER A 416 2.77 -11.14 -13.58
C SER A 416 4.11 -11.87 -13.48
N ARG A 417 5.23 -11.15 -13.68
CA ARG A 417 6.59 -11.70 -13.55
C ARG A 417 7.00 -11.89 -12.09
N LEU A 418 6.33 -11.21 -11.16
CA LEU A 418 6.52 -11.42 -9.73
C LEU A 418 5.70 -12.64 -9.30
N ILE A 419 6.35 -13.62 -8.67
CA ILE A 419 5.69 -14.86 -8.24
C ILE A 419 5.33 -14.83 -6.75
N SER A 420 6.17 -14.22 -5.91
CA SER A 420 5.92 -14.09 -4.48
C SER A 420 4.68 -13.23 -4.20
N ASN A 421 3.73 -13.80 -3.45
CA ASN A 421 2.52 -13.09 -3.02
C ASN A 421 2.86 -12.02 -1.96
N ASP A 422 3.82 -12.29 -1.09
CA ASP A 422 4.28 -11.35 -0.06
C ASP A 422 4.90 -10.10 -0.70
N LEU A 423 5.65 -10.29 -1.79
CA LEU A 423 6.24 -9.19 -2.53
C LEU A 423 5.19 -8.34 -3.25
N LYS A 424 4.17 -8.99 -3.85
CA LYS A 424 3.03 -8.30 -4.46
C LYS A 424 2.26 -7.50 -3.43
N ASP A 425 1.97 -8.09 -2.28
CA ASP A 425 1.25 -7.41 -1.20
C ASP A 425 2.04 -6.20 -0.69
N THR A 426 3.35 -6.35 -0.50
CA THR A 426 4.27 -5.24 -0.15
C THR A 426 4.20 -4.09 -1.16
N LEU A 427 4.19 -4.38 -2.46
CA LEU A 427 4.10 -3.34 -3.50
C LEU A 427 2.73 -2.65 -3.52
N VAL A 428 1.64 -3.40 -3.36
CA VAL A 428 0.28 -2.83 -3.35
C VAL A 428 0.08 -1.99 -2.09
N GLN A 429 0.58 -2.44 -0.94
CA GLN A 429 0.60 -1.67 0.31
C GLN A 429 1.43 -0.40 0.17
N ALA A 430 2.61 -0.47 -0.46
CA ALA A 430 3.44 0.69 -0.72
C ALA A 430 2.71 1.73 -1.61
N LEU A 431 1.99 1.26 -2.64
CA LEU A 431 1.14 2.11 -3.47
C LEU A 431 -0.03 2.71 -2.69
N ALA A 432 -0.66 1.96 -1.79
CA ALA A 432 -1.71 2.46 -0.91
C ALA A 432 -1.21 3.55 0.05
N CYS A 433 -0.01 3.38 0.62
CA CYS A 433 0.63 4.44 1.41
C CYS A 433 0.98 5.66 0.54
N PHE A 434 1.43 5.43 -0.69
CA PHE A 434 1.78 6.52 -1.62
C PHE A 434 0.56 7.33 -2.09
N THR A 435 -0.64 6.77 -2.09
CA THR A 435 -1.88 7.53 -2.39
C THR A 435 -2.42 8.29 -1.17
N CYS A 436 -1.89 8.06 0.03
CA CYS A 436 -2.38 8.69 1.24
C CYS A 436 -1.96 10.16 1.38
N TYR A 437 -0.80 10.55 0.82
CA TYR A 437 -0.28 11.91 0.94
C TYR A 437 -0.63 12.78 -0.30
N PRO A 438 -1.06 14.04 -0.12
CA PRO A 438 -1.44 14.90 -1.23
C PRO A 438 -0.32 15.15 -2.25
N ASP A 439 0.93 15.28 -1.78
CA ASP A 439 2.09 15.55 -2.64
C ASP A 439 2.45 14.35 -3.53
N THR A 440 2.36 13.13 -3.00
CA THR A 440 2.62 11.90 -3.75
C THR A 440 1.43 11.48 -4.62
N LEU A 441 0.20 11.73 -4.20
CA LEU A 441 -0.99 11.54 -5.03
C LEU A 441 -0.94 12.43 -6.28
N LYS A 442 -0.56 13.69 -6.13
CA LYS A 442 -0.38 14.61 -7.26
C LYS A 442 0.64 14.07 -8.29
N VAL A 443 1.72 13.45 -7.84
CA VAL A 443 2.70 12.82 -8.74
C VAL A 443 2.08 11.68 -9.55
N LEU A 444 1.17 10.89 -8.97
CA LEU A 444 0.43 9.86 -9.71
C LEU A 444 -0.53 10.47 -10.74
N GLU A 445 -1.19 11.57 -10.40
CA GLU A 445 -2.13 12.28 -11.30
C GLU A 445 -1.41 12.90 -12.52
N GLU A 446 -0.16 13.33 -12.35
CA GLU A 446 0.68 13.94 -13.39
C GLU A 446 1.44 12.91 -14.27
N MET A 447 1.29 11.61 -14.01
CA MET A 447 1.94 10.56 -14.81
C MET A 447 1.43 10.52 -16.26
N PRO A 448 2.22 9.94 -17.20
CA PRO A 448 1.72 9.65 -18.55
C PRO A 448 0.41 8.87 -18.52
N MET A 449 -0.48 9.16 -19.46
CA MET A 449 -1.84 8.62 -19.48
C MET A 449 -1.87 7.09 -19.53
N GLU A 450 -0.91 6.49 -20.23
CA GLU A 450 -0.75 5.05 -20.35
C GLU A 450 -0.53 4.39 -18.98
N ASN A 451 0.29 5.01 -18.12
CA ASN A 451 0.54 4.52 -16.77
C ASN A 451 -0.69 4.66 -15.88
N ARG A 452 -1.42 5.79 -16.00
CA ARG A 452 -2.66 6.02 -15.23
C ARG A 452 -3.75 5.02 -15.63
N ILE A 453 -3.91 4.73 -16.93
CA ILE A 453 -4.84 3.71 -17.44
C ILE A 453 -4.45 2.33 -16.89
N LEU A 454 -3.17 1.96 -17.01
CA LEU A 454 -2.66 0.69 -16.49
C LEU A 454 -2.95 0.53 -14.99
N MET A 455 -2.70 1.58 -14.20
CA MET A 455 -2.97 1.58 -12.77
C MET A 455 -4.45 1.29 -12.48
N ILE A 456 -5.37 2.03 -13.09
CA ILE A 456 -6.81 1.85 -12.85
C ILE A 456 -7.28 0.48 -13.33
N GLN A 457 -6.86 0.02 -14.52
CA GLN A 457 -7.22 -1.31 -15.04
C GLN A 457 -6.74 -2.45 -14.13
N SER A 458 -5.56 -2.30 -13.54
CA SER A 458 -4.99 -3.23 -12.55
C SER A 458 -5.72 -3.18 -11.21
N LEU A 459 -6.15 -1.99 -10.75
CA LEU A 459 -6.94 -1.84 -9.52
C LEU A 459 -8.30 -2.53 -9.64
N ILE A 460 -9.01 -2.34 -10.76
CA ILE A 460 -10.34 -2.94 -11.02
C ILE A 460 -10.28 -4.34 -11.60
N SER A 461 -9.12 -4.99 -11.61
CA SER A 461 -9.08 -6.40 -12.01
C SER A 461 -9.88 -7.26 -11.03
N PRO A 462 -10.51 -8.36 -11.50
CA PRO A 462 -11.40 -9.18 -10.67
C PRO A 462 -10.72 -9.67 -9.39
N TYR A 463 -11.50 -9.82 -8.31
CA TYR A 463 -10.97 -10.23 -7.01
C TYR A 463 -10.58 -11.70 -6.90
N GLU A 464 -10.89 -12.51 -7.93
CA GLU A 464 -10.56 -13.93 -7.95
C GLU A 464 -9.03 -14.15 -8.00
N ASN A 465 -8.54 -15.09 -7.19
CA ASN A 465 -7.14 -15.53 -7.16
C ASN A 465 -6.10 -14.44 -6.85
N ARG A 466 -6.48 -13.36 -6.15
CA ARG A 466 -5.54 -12.33 -5.68
C ARG A 466 -5.94 -11.71 -4.34
N SER A 467 -4.96 -11.13 -3.64
CA SER A 467 -5.21 -10.17 -2.55
C SER A 467 -5.81 -8.89 -3.15
N TRP A 468 -6.97 -8.47 -2.65
CA TRP A 468 -7.71 -7.31 -3.17
C TRP A 468 -7.96 -6.20 -2.13
N ALA A 469 -7.69 -6.46 -0.85
CA ALA A 469 -7.94 -5.50 0.24
C ALA A 469 -7.19 -4.17 -0.02
N HIS A 470 -5.88 -4.23 -0.23
CA HIS A 470 -5.06 -3.05 -0.52
C HIS A 470 -5.49 -2.31 -1.80
N THR A 471 -5.92 -3.02 -2.86
CA THR A 471 -6.43 -2.36 -4.07
C THR A 471 -7.74 -1.62 -3.83
N ASN A 472 -8.60 -2.15 -2.95
CA ASN A 472 -9.82 -1.45 -2.55
C ASN A 472 -9.54 -0.24 -1.67
N TRP A 473 -8.55 -0.33 -0.80
CA TRP A 473 -8.13 0.82 0.00
C TRP A 473 -7.69 1.98 -0.89
N ILE A 474 -6.96 1.71 -1.98
CA ILE A 474 -6.58 2.74 -2.95
C ILE A 474 -7.83 3.39 -3.58
N LEU A 475 -8.81 2.58 -4.03
CA LEU A 475 -10.05 3.10 -4.62
C LEU A 475 -10.86 3.94 -3.62
N VAL A 476 -11.02 3.45 -2.40
CA VAL A 476 -11.70 4.17 -1.31
C VAL A 476 -10.96 5.45 -0.95
N ARG A 477 -9.61 5.44 -0.95
CA ARG A 477 -8.80 6.62 -0.67
C ARG A 477 -8.98 7.72 -1.71
N ILE A 478 -9.04 7.35 -2.99
CA ILE A 478 -9.30 8.25 -4.12
C ILE A 478 -10.73 8.80 -4.08
N TRP A 479 -11.67 8.06 -3.51
CA TRP A 479 -13.07 8.47 -3.32
C TRP A 479 -13.30 9.36 -2.09
N LYS A 480 -12.47 9.20 -1.04
CA LYS A 480 -12.68 9.83 0.27
C LYS A 480 -12.76 11.36 0.18
N GLY A 481 -13.92 11.91 0.57
CA GLY A 481 -14.29 13.32 0.43
C GLY A 481 -15.44 13.58 -0.54
N CYS A 482 -15.74 12.64 -1.45
CA CYS A 482 -16.80 12.77 -2.47
C CYS A 482 -18.08 11.98 -2.15
N GLY A 483 -17.99 10.91 -1.34
CA GLY A 483 -19.14 10.09 -0.96
C GLY A 483 -20.07 10.75 0.05
N PHE A 484 -21.30 10.23 0.14
CA PHE A 484 -22.33 10.70 1.06
C PHE A 484 -21.84 10.57 2.51
N GLY A 485 -21.79 11.70 3.24
CA GLY A 485 -21.27 11.75 4.61
C GLY A 485 -19.82 11.25 4.76
N TYR A 486 -19.02 11.19 3.69
CA TYR A 486 -17.70 10.56 3.69
C TYR A 486 -16.54 11.55 3.77
N ARG A 487 -16.61 12.47 4.74
CA ARG A 487 -15.66 13.59 4.93
C ARG A 487 -14.93 13.56 6.27
N TYR A 488 -15.06 12.48 7.01
CA TYR A 488 -14.48 12.34 8.34
C TYR A 488 -13.05 11.77 8.31
N ARG A 489 -12.19 12.21 9.25
CA ARG A 489 -10.90 11.56 9.54
C ARG A 489 -11.11 10.39 10.50
N TYR A 490 -11.81 10.64 11.61
CA TYR A 490 -12.24 9.65 12.60
C TYR A 490 -13.76 9.50 12.52
N LEU A 491 -14.30 8.31 12.82
CA LEU A 491 -15.75 8.15 12.84
C LEU A 491 -16.38 9.19 13.81
N PRO A 492 -17.43 9.91 13.42
CA PRO A 492 -17.92 11.06 14.20
C PRO A 492 -18.37 10.70 15.63
N ASN A 493 -18.79 9.45 15.84
CA ASN A 493 -19.24 8.94 17.14
C ASN A 493 -18.11 8.35 18.00
N LEU A 494 -16.88 8.29 17.50
CA LEU A 494 -15.75 7.71 18.19
C LEU A 494 -14.80 8.77 18.74
N ILE A 495 -14.41 8.61 20.00
CA ILE A 495 -13.38 9.43 20.62
C ILE A 495 -12.04 9.10 19.93
N PRO A 496 -11.33 10.09 19.33
CA PRO A 496 -10.12 9.85 18.54
C PRO A 496 -9.05 9.00 19.26
N HIS A 497 -8.85 9.19 20.56
CA HIS A 497 -7.87 8.44 21.37
C HIS A 497 -8.19 6.95 21.58
N LYS A 498 -9.41 6.48 21.24
CA LYS A 498 -9.79 5.06 21.31
C LYS A 498 -9.69 4.35 19.96
N ALA A 499 -9.49 5.08 18.86
CA ALA A 499 -9.31 4.49 17.55
C ALA A 499 -7.91 3.87 17.46
N GLN A 500 -7.78 2.58 17.75
CA GLN A 500 -6.58 1.85 17.38
C GLN A 500 -6.66 1.54 15.87
N PRO A 501 -5.64 1.91 15.07
CA PRO A 501 -5.59 1.52 13.68
C PRO A 501 -5.53 -0.01 13.59
N THR A 502 -6.63 -0.61 13.16
CA THR A 502 -6.66 -1.96 12.57
C THR A 502 -5.97 -1.94 11.21
N GLU A 503 -5.52 -3.10 10.72
CA GLU A 503 -4.94 -3.22 9.37
C GLU A 503 -5.85 -2.59 8.30
N PHE A 504 -7.18 -2.69 8.46
CA PHE A 504 -8.18 -2.15 7.53
C PHE A 504 -8.52 -0.66 7.72
N SER A 505 -8.21 -0.06 8.88
CA SER A 505 -8.58 1.33 9.18
C SER A 505 -7.47 2.35 8.93
N TYR A 506 -6.22 1.93 8.69
CA TYR A 506 -5.09 2.84 8.47
C TYR A 506 -5.36 3.86 7.35
N VAL A 507 -5.94 3.41 6.23
CA VAL A 507 -6.32 4.28 5.09
C VAL A 507 -7.56 5.11 5.42
N SER A 508 -8.48 4.54 6.20
CA SER A 508 -9.70 5.22 6.66
C SER A 508 -9.42 6.33 7.68
N LEU A 509 -8.26 6.33 8.36
CA LEU A 509 -7.87 7.35 9.34
C LEU A 509 -7.12 8.57 8.73
N GLN A 510 -7.04 8.63 7.40
CA GLN A 510 -6.44 9.75 6.67
C GLN A 510 -7.44 10.90 6.47
N LYS A 511 -6.97 12.15 6.41
CA LYS A 511 -7.83 13.28 6.01
C LYS A 511 -8.37 13.07 4.59
N PRO A 512 -9.58 13.55 4.28
CA PRO A 512 -10.10 13.52 2.91
C PRO A 512 -9.13 14.18 1.91
N CYS A 513 -8.81 13.47 0.84
CA CYS A 513 -8.04 13.98 -0.29
C CYS A 513 -8.45 13.17 -1.53
N PRO A 514 -9.60 13.48 -2.14
CA PRO A 514 -10.10 12.74 -3.28
C PRO A 514 -9.32 13.09 -4.54
N SER A 515 -9.24 12.15 -5.50
CA SER A 515 -8.65 12.39 -6.82
C SER A 515 -9.72 12.37 -7.91
N GLN A 516 -10.08 13.56 -8.41
CA GLN A 516 -11.06 13.70 -9.49
C GLN A 516 -10.55 13.16 -10.84
N GLU A 517 -9.23 13.23 -11.06
CA GLU A 517 -8.57 12.68 -12.24
C GLU A 517 -8.74 11.16 -12.33
N PHE A 518 -8.45 10.44 -11.24
CA PHE A 518 -8.61 8.99 -11.21
C PHE A 518 -10.07 8.55 -11.19
N GLN A 519 -10.97 9.31 -10.56
CA GLN A 519 -12.41 9.06 -10.61
C GLN A 519 -12.96 9.18 -12.04
N SER A 520 -12.57 10.23 -12.77
CA SER A 520 -12.96 10.43 -14.17
C SER A 520 -12.39 9.34 -15.09
N LEU A 521 -11.14 8.94 -14.86
CA LEU A 521 -10.51 7.86 -15.61
C LEU A 521 -11.16 6.50 -15.35
N LEU A 522 -11.50 6.22 -14.09
CA LEU A 522 -12.26 5.03 -13.70
C LEU A 522 -13.60 4.99 -14.43
N ALA A 523 -14.35 6.10 -14.42
CA ALA A 523 -15.62 6.19 -15.13
C ALA A 523 -15.46 5.83 -16.61
N LYS A 524 -14.49 6.44 -17.28
CA LYS A 524 -14.20 6.16 -18.69
C LYS A 524 -13.89 4.68 -18.92
N ILE A 525 -13.03 4.06 -18.13
CA ILE A 525 -12.65 2.65 -18.30
C ILE A 525 -13.85 1.71 -18.09
N LEU A 526 -14.70 1.97 -17.09
CA LEU A 526 -15.90 1.18 -16.83
C LEU A 526 -16.93 1.28 -17.98
N LEU A 527 -16.99 2.46 -18.63
CA LEU A 527 -17.87 2.68 -19.76
C LEU A 527 -17.30 2.11 -21.06
N ASP A 528 -16.00 2.19 -21.28
CA ASP A 528 -15.37 1.74 -22.53
C ASP A 528 -15.15 0.21 -22.59
N ASP A 529 -14.85 -0.45 -21.47
CA ASP A 529 -14.55 -1.91 -21.39
C ASP A 529 -15.62 -2.66 -20.58
N GLU A 530 -16.73 -3.02 -21.27
CA GLU A 530 -17.86 -3.71 -20.65
C GLU A 530 -17.49 -5.07 -20.05
N SER A 531 -16.57 -5.81 -20.68
CA SER A 531 -16.17 -7.13 -20.20
C SER A 531 -15.45 -7.03 -18.86
N ARG A 532 -14.50 -6.10 -18.74
CA ARG A 532 -13.79 -5.83 -17.49
C ARG A 532 -14.72 -5.29 -16.42
N SER A 533 -15.56 -4.32 -16.76
CA SER A 533 -16.54 -3.75 -15.84
C SER A 533 -17.46 -4.84 -15.27
N THR A 534 -17.97 -5.73 -16.12
CA THR A 534 -18.85 -6.83 -15.70
C THR A 534 -18.16 -7.77 -14.73
N LYS A 535 -16.94 -8.23 -15.03
CA LYS A 535 -16.18 -9.13 -14.13
C LYS A 535 -15.82 -8.47 -12.80
N PHE A 536 -15.45 -7.19 -12.84
CA PHE A 536 -15.15 -6.40 -11.65
C PHE A 536 -16.38 -6.28 -10.75
N LEU A 537 -17.50 -5.78 -11.27
CA LEU A 537 -18.72 -5.56 -10.50
C LEU A 537 -19.32 -6.85 -9.96
N ASP A 538 -19.27 -7.94 -10.74
CA ASP A 538 -19.71 -9.23 -10.25
C ASP A 538 -18.87 -9.70 -9.05
N SER A 539 -17.54 -9.64 -9.17
CA SER A 539 -16.64 -10.01 -8.06
C SER A 539 -16.81 -9.10 -6.83
N LEU A 540 -17.02 -7.80 -7.04
CA LEU A 540 -17.25 -6.80 -5.98
C LEU A 540 -18.55 -7.06 -5.22
N MET A 541 -19.67 -7.24 -5.92
CA MET A 541 -20.95 -7.55 -5.28
C MET A 541 -20.96 -8.95 -4.65
N ASN A 542 -20.20 -9.91 -5.20
CA ASN A 542 -20.04 -11.25 -4.61
C ASN A 542 -19.36 -11.15 -3.24
N GLN A 543 -18.23 -10.42 -3.17
CA GLN A 543 -17.52 -10.22 -1.91
C GLN A 543 -18.34 -9.43 -0.89
N LEU A 544 -19.09 -8.40 -1.33
CA LEU A 544 -19.95 -7.64 -0.43
C LEU A 544 -21.05 -8.50 0.17
N ASN A 545 -21.71 -9.31 -0.66
CA ASN A 545 -22.77 -10.21 -0.18
C ASN A 545 -22.22 -11.21 0.85
N TRP A 546 -21.06 -11.78 0.57
CA TRP A 546 -20.37 -12.68 1.49
C TRP A 546 -19.98 -11.98 2.80
N SER A 547 -19.25 -10.86 2.74
CA SER A 547 -18.75 -10.19 3.94
C SER A 547 -19.87 -9.68 4.84
N PHE A 548 -20.96 -9.19 4.24
CA PHE A 548 -22.13 -8.72 4.99
C PHE A 548 -22.91 -9.89 5.60
N SER A 549 -23.05 -11.01 4.90
CA SER A 549 -23.71 -12.20 5.44
C SER A 549 -22.94 -12.78 6.63
N GLU A 550 -21.61 -12.86 6.54
CA GLU A 550 -20.74 -13.27 7.65
C GLU A 550 -20.87 -12.32 8.84
N PHE A 551 -20.86 -11.01 8.60
CA PHE A 551 -21.08 -10.01 9.64
C PHE A 551 -22.43 -10.22 10.37
N VAL A 552 -23.51 -10.42 9.62
CA VAL A 552 -24.85 -10.66 10.19
C VAL A 552 -24.92 -12.00 10.95
N GLY A 553 -24.22 -13.03 10.49
CA GLY A 553 -24.11 -14.30 11.21
C GLY A 553 -23.42 -14.13 12.55
N ILE A 554 -22.24 -13.51 12.56
CA ILE A 554 -21.43 -13.33 13.77
C ILE A 554 -22.15 -12.41 14.77
N ILE A 555 -22.79 -11.32 14.32
CA ILE A 555 -23.50 -10.43 15.26
C ILE A 555 -24.69 -11.13 15.93
N GLN A 556 -25.37 -12.04 15.24
CA GLN A 556 -26.44 -12.86 15.83
C GLN A 556 -25.88 -13.88 16.82
N GLU A 557 -24.74 -14.50 16.51
CA GLU A 557 -24.05 -15.40 17.44
C GLU A 557 -23.64 -14.70 18.73
N ILE A 558 -23.02 -13.52 18.62
CA ILE A 558 -22.61 -12.68 19.77
C ILE A 558 -23.81 -12.43 20.69
N GLN A 559 -24.97 -12.12 20.13
CA GLN A 559 -26.18 -11.90 20.93
C GLN A 559 -26.74 -13.17 21.56
N SER A 560 -26.74 -14.28 20.83
CA SER A 560 -27.27 -15.56 21.31
C SER A 560 -26.49 -16.11 22.51
N GLN A 561 -25.20 -15.78 22.62
CA GLN A 561 -24.29 -16.34 23.63
C GLN A 561 -24.25 -15.55 24.94
N GLY A 562 -24.88 -14.37 25.01
CA GLY A 562 -25.19 -13.60 26.22
C GLY A 562 -24.13 -13.63 27.33
N SER A 563 -23.23 -12.64 27.38
CA SER A 563 -22.31 -12.36 28.52
C SER A 563 -21.38 -13.49 29.02
N ARG A 564 -21.41 -14.68 28.42
CA ARG A 564 -20.37 -15.71 28.59
C ARG A 564 -19.15 -15.28 27.78
N ALA A 565 -18.00 -15.15 28.47
CA ALA A 565 -16.70 -14.73 27.95
C ALA A 565 -16.57 -14.91 26.42
N GLU A 566 -16.78 -13.83 25.68
CA GLU A 566 -16.70 -13.81 24.23
C GLU A 566 -15.27 -14.18 23.80
N PRO A 567 -15.07 -15.09 22.84
CA PRO A 567 -13.76 -15.27 22.25
C PRO A 567 -13.37 -13.97 21.57
N LEU A 568 -12.38 -13.25 22.10
CA LEU A 568 -11.82 -12.00 21.55
C LEU A 568 -11.58 -12.07 20.01
N MET A 569 -11.34 -13.28 19.49
CA MET A 569 -11.20 -13.55 18.07
C MET A 569 -12.49 -13.29 17.27
N GLN A 570 -13.66 -13.73 17.75
CA GLN A 570 -14.94 -13.55 17.05
C GLN A 570 -15.31 -12.07 16.92
N VAL A 571 -15.07 -11.29 17.99
CA VAL A 571 -15.26 -9.84 17.98
C VAL A 571 -14.40 -9.15 16.92
N LYS A 572 -13.11 -9.51 16.82
CA LYS A 572 -12.20 -8.95 15.81
C LYS A 572 -12.64 -9.31 14.39
N ILE A 573 -13.08 -10.55 14.15
CA ILE A 573 -13.58 -10.99 12.84
C ILE A 573 -14.86 -10.22 12.49
N CYS A 574 -15.77 -10.04 13.45
CA CYS A 574 -17.00 -9.27 13.26
C CYS A 574 -16.71 -7.83 12.80
N ALA A 575 -15.81 -7.13 13.51
CA ALA A 575 -15.37 -5.78 13.14
C ALA A 575 -14.73 -5.76 11.74
N ALA A 576 -13.86 -6.73 11.42
CA ALA A 576 -13.24 -6.83 10.10
C ALA A 576 -14.28 -7.05 8.99
N CYS A 577 -15.25 -7.95 9.16
CA CYS A 577 -16.33 -8.17 8.19
C CYS A 577 -17.19 -6.91 7.98
N PHE A 578 -17.45 -6.15 9.05
CA PHE A 578 -18.13 -4.86 8.96
C PHE A 578 -17.32 -3.82 8.17
N GLU A 579 -16.04 -3.64 8.51
CA GLU A 579 -15.13 -2.70 7.84
C GLU A 579 -14.95 -3.04 6.35
N ILE A 580 -14.82 -4.33 6.02
CA ILE A 580 -14.76 -4.81 4.64
C ILE A 580 -16.07 -4.48 3.89
N SER A 581 -17.23 -4.74 4.50
CA SER A 581 -18.52 -4.47 3.88
C SER A 581 -18.70 -2.97 3.57
N VAL A 582 -18.34 -2.10 4.51
CA VAL A 582 -18.34 -0.64 4.30
C VAL A 582 -17.37 -0.24 3.20
N CYS A 583 -16.16 -0.80 3.18
CA CYS A 583 -15.16 -0.52 2.14
C CYS A 583 -15.67 -0.87 0.73
N LEU A 584 -16.26 -2.05 0.57
CA LEU A 584 -16.84 -2.51 -0.70
C LEU A 584 -18.04 -1.63 -1.12
N LEU A 585 -18.89 -1.24 -0.18
CA LEU A 585 -19.97 -0.29 -0.43
C LEU A 585 -19.45 1.08 -0.89
N ARG A 586 -18.35 1.59 -0.32
CA ARG A 586 -17.76 2.86 -0.75
C ARG A 586 -17.20 2.80 -2.17
N VAL A 587 -16.67 1.65 -2.59
CA VAL A 587 -16.29 1.44 -4.00
C VAL A 587 -17.53 1.40 -4.90
N LEU A 588 -18.62 0.74 -4.49
CA LEU A 588 -19.88 0.74 -5.25
C LEU A 588 -20.51 2.14 -5.32
N GLU A 589 -20.44 2.92 -4.25
CA GLU A 589 -20.89 4.32 -4.23
C GLU A 589 -20.11 5.18 -5.22
N MET A 590 -18.78 5.02 -5.27
CA MET A 590 -17.96 5.68 -6.28
C MET A 590 -18.43 5.28 -7.69
N VAL A 591 -18.59 3.99 -7.99
CA VAL A 591 -19.05 3.52 -9.30
C VAL A 591 -20.43 4.08 -9.66
N ALA A 592 -21.40 4.02 -8.74
CA ALA A 592 -22.75 4.52 -8.93
C ALA A 592 -22.78 6.04 -9.15
N THR A 593 -21.78 6.76 -8.65
CA THR A 593 -21.67 8.21 -8.83
C THR A 593 -20.97 8.58 -10.13
N VAL A 594 -19.83 7.96 -10.43
CA VAL A 594 -18.98 8.37 -11.57
C VAL A 594 -19.41 7.71 -12.89
N ALA A 595 -20.02 6.52 -12.84
CA ALA A 595 -20.47 5.78 -14.02
C ALA A 595 -21.84 5.11 -13.80
N PRO A 596 -22.91 5.85 -13.46
CA PRO A 596 -24.24 5.30 -13.19
C PRO A 596 -24.82 4.47 -14.36
N GLN A 597 -24.34 4.69 -15.59
CA GLN A 597 -24.77 3.98 -16.79
C GLN A 597 -24.49 2.47 -16.70
N VAL A 598 -23.48 2.04 -15.92
CA VAL A 598 -23.24 0.60 -15.71
C VAL A 598 -24.41 -0.12 -15.04
N PHE A 599 -25.29 0.62 -14.35
CA PHE A 599 -26.51 0.11 -13.74
C PHE A 599 -27.79 0.50 -14.49
N THR A 600 -27.78 1.62 -15.21
CA THR A 600 -29.01 2.27 -15.70
C THR A 600 -29.19 2.16 -17.22
N ASP A 601 -28.11 1.90 -17.96
CA ASP A 601 -28.14 1.73 -19.41
C ASP A 601 -28.43 0.27 -19.78
N TRP A 602 -29.70 -0.02 -20.07
CA TRP A 602 -30.15 -1.36 -20.43
C TRP A 602 -29.76 -1.81 -21.85
N SER A 603 -29.05 -0.97 -22.63
CA SER A 603 -28.36 -1.45 -23.83
C SER A 603 -27.20 -2.40 -23.47
N ARG A 604 -26.69 -2.29 -22.25
CA ARG A 604 -25.71 -3.21 -21.67
C ARG A 604 -26.42 -4.45 -21.11
N PRO A 605 -26.07 -5.68 -21.53
CA PRO A 605 -26.73 -6.89 -21.07
C PRO A 605 -26.71 -7.11 -19.55
N SER A 606 -25.68 -6.60 -18.86
CA SER A 606 -25.49 -6.83 -17.41
C SER A 606 -26.12 -5.75 -16.52
N ALA A 607 -26.52 -4.59 -17.06
CA ALA A 607 -26.95 -3.44 -16.27
C ALA A 607 -28.22 -3.71 -15.44
N GLU A 608 -29.24 -4.33 -16.04
CA GLU A 608 -30.48 -4.65 -15.33
C GLU A 608 -30.23 -5.64 -14.17
N LEU A 609 -29.40 -6.66 -14.41
CA LEU A 609 -29.04 -7.64 -13.40
C LEU A 609 -28.29 -6.98 -12.23
N PHE A 610 -27.29 -6.16 -12.52
CA PHE A 610 -26.52 -5.46 -11.49
C PHE A 610 -27.36 -4.47 -10.70
N LEU A 611 -28.28 -3.74 -11.35
CA LEU A 611 -29.17 -2.83 -10.65
C LEU A 611 -30.10 -3.57 -9.68
N LYS A 612 -30.73 -4.67 -10.11
CA LYS A 612 -31.57 -5.50 -9.22
C LYS A 612 -30.78 -6.03 -8.05
N ARG A 613 -29.59 -6.59 -8.32
CA ARG A 613 -28.71 -7.15 -7.29
C ARG A 613 -28.22 -6.09 -6.29
N LEU A 614 -27.86 -4.91 -6.79
CA LEU A 614 -27.46 -3.78 -5.95
C LEU A 614 -28.61 -3.36 -5.03
N MET A 615 -29.80 -3.14 -5.57
CA MET A 615 -30.96 -2.73 -4.77
C MET A 615 -31.33 -3.78 -3.72
N GLN A 616 -31.29 -5.07 -4.06
CA GLN A 616 -31.47 -6.17 -3.10
C GLN A 616 -30.47 -6.11 -1.95
N LEU A 617 -29.18 -5.92 -2.24
CA LEU A 617 -28.13 -5.82 -1.21
C LEU A 617 -28.37 -4.60 -0.31
N LEU A 618 -28.68 -3.44 -0.89
CA LEU A 618 -28.95 -2.23 -0.13
C LEU A 618 -30.18 -2.37 0.77
N SER A 619 -31.26 -2.98 0.28
CA SER A 619 -32.47 -3.29 1.05
C SER A 619 -32.20 -4.26 2.21
N GLN A 620 -31.40 -5.31 1.96
CA GLN A 620 -31.00 -6.25 3.02
C GLN A 620 -30.16 -5.58 4.09
N ILE A 621 -29.24 -4.69 3.70
CA ILE A 621 -28.45 -3.90 4.66
C ILE A 621 -29.36 -3.00 5.49
N MET A 622 -30.22 -2.21 4.85
CA MET A 622 -31.15 -1.32 5.54
C MET A 622 -32.04 -2.09 6.51
N SER A 623 -32.71 -3.15 6.06
CA SER A 623 -33.63 -3.93 6.89
C SER A 623 -32.95 -4.57 8.10
N ARG A 624 -31.72 -5.07 7.97
CA ARG A 624 -30.98 -5.71 9.08
C ARG A 624 -30.39 -4.70 10.06
N VAL A 625 -29.87 -3.58 9.55
CA VAL A 625 -29.22 -2.56 10.38
C VAL A 625 -30.26 -1.69 11.11
N THR A 626 -31.39 -1.35 10.47
CA THR A 626 -32.42 -0.49 11.06
C THR A 626 -33.55 -1.27 11.76
N MET A 627 -33.38 -2.56 11.99
CA MET A 627 -34.40 -3.37 12.68
C MET A 627 -34.49 -2.96 14.15
N LYS A 628 -35.68 -2.52 14.59
CA LYS A 628 -35.95 -2.12 15.98
C LYS A 628 -35.71 -3.30 16.92
N GLU A 629 -34.96 -3.06 18.01
CA GLU A 629 -34.56 -4.08 18.99
C GLU A 629 -33.80 -5.27 18.34
N GLY A 630 -33.22 -5.04 17.16
CA GLY A 630 -32.57 -6.06 16.37
C GLY A 630 -31.13 -6.34 16.75
N PRO A 631 -30.49 -7.33 16.08
CA PRO A 631 -29.14 -7.73 16.45
C PRO A 631 -28.06 -6.67 16.30
N PHE A 632 -28.28 -5.72 15.40
CA PHE A 632 -27.35 -4.62 15.22
C PHE A 632 -27.49 -3.59 16.35
N GLU A 633 -28.71 -3.12 16.60
CA GLU A 633 -28.99 -2.08 17.60
C GLU A 633 -28.55 -2.49 19.01
N ASN A 634 -28.86 -3.71 19.45
CA ASN A 634 -28.48 -4.11 20.81
C ASN A 634 -26.96 -4.30 20.95
N THR A 635 -26.26 -4.72 19.90
CA THR A 635 -24.79 -4.90 19.93
C THR A 635 -24.08 -3.55 19.97
N VAL A 636 -24.50 -2.58 19.15
CA VAL A 636 -23.94 -1.22 19.16
C VAL A 636 -24.22 -0.50 20.48
N ALA A 637 -25.31 -0.84 21.17
CA ALA A 637 -25.63 -0.28 22.48
C ALA A 637 -24.75 -0.84 23.63
N LEU A 638 -24.06 -1.96 23.42
CA LEU A 638 -23.18 -2.57 24.40
C LEU A 638 -21.72 -2.11 24.21
N PRO A 639 -21.01 -1.73 25.28
CA PRO A 639 -19.60 -1.32 25.20
C PRO A 639 -18.69 -2.56 25.09
N ILE A 640 -18.74 -3.26 23.95
CA ILE A 640 -17.91 -4.42 23.66
C ILE A 640 -16.55 -3.96 23.12
N HIS A 641 -15.47 -4.27 23.84
CA HIS A 641 -14.12 -3.93 23.42
C HIS A 641 -13.78 -4.59 22.08
N GLY A 642 -13.42 -3.78 21.07
CA GLY A 642 -13.06 -4.26 19.73
C GLY A 642 -14.18 -4.17 18.70
N LEU A 643 -15.41 -3.79 19.10
CA LEU A 643 -16.50 -3.43 18.17
C LEU A 643 -16.72 -1.92 18.05
N ASP A 644 -15.79 -1.10 18.54
CA ASP A 644 -15.92 0.36 18.56
C ASP A 644 -16.21 0.94 17.16
N THR A 645 -15.65 0.35 16.10
CA THR A 645 -15.86 0.81 14.70
C THR A 645 -17.21 0.40 14.12
N VAL A 646 -17.91 -0.57 14.72
CA VAL A 646 -19.21 -1.07 14.27
C VAL A 646 -20.30 -0.11 14.76
N THR A 647 -20.69 0.83 13.90
CA THR A 647 -21.71 1.85 14.22
C THR A 647 -22.68 2.04 13.06
N PHE A 648 -23.83 2.63 13.32
CA PHE A 648 -24.85 2.94 12.30
C PHE A 648 -24.33 3.85 11.18
N TYR A 649 -23.49 4.84 11.54
CA TYR A 649 -23.08 5.91 10.64
C TYR A 649 -22.38 5.43 9.34
N PRO A 650 -21.27 4.68 9.37
CA PRO A 650 -20.50 4.37 8.17
C PRO A 650 -21.24 3.49 7.16
N ILE A 651 -22.12 2.60 7.62
CA ILE A 651 -22.87 1.69 6.76
C ILE A 651 -24.14 2.36 6.20
N LEU A 652 -24.90 3.10 7.03
CA LEU A 652 -26.13 3.74 6.55
C LEU A 652 -25.85 4.90 5.59
N THR A 653 -24.78 5.68 5.83
CA THR A 653 -24.43 6.81 4.96
C THR A 653 -24.13 6.36 3.54
N VAL A 654 -23.34 5.29 3.36
CA VAL A 654 -23.03 4.76 2.03
C VAL A 654 -24.25 4.10 1.37
N THR A 655 -25.05 3.36 2.14
CA THR A 655 -26.24 2.67 1.60
C THR A 655 -27.28 3.67 1.10
N VAL A 656 -27.60 4.69 1.92
CA VAL A 656 -28.52 5.76 1.52
C VAL A 656 -27.92 6.64 0.42
N GLY A 657 -26.61 6.89 0.46
CA GLY A 657 -25.89 7.62 -0.58
C GLY A 657 -26.04 7.00 -1.97
N ILE A 658 -25.90 5.68 -2.09
CA ILE A 658 -26.11 4.96 -3.36
C ILE A 658 -27.56 5.09 -3.84
N MET A 659 -28.54 4.93 -2.94
CA MET A 659 -29.96 5.08 -3.30
C MET A 659 -30.28 6.50 -3.79
N ALA A 660 -29.82 7.52 -3.05
CA ALA A 660 -30.00 8.93 -3.42
C ALA A 660 -29.32 9.24 -4.76
N GLN A 661 -28.12 8.72 -5.00
CA GLN A 661 -27.40 8.91 -6.26
C GLN A 661 -28.18 8.35 -7.46
N LEU A 662 -28.65 7.10 -7.38
CA LEU A 662 -29.33 6.44 -8.50
C LEU A 662 -30.78 6.92 -8.72
N ILE A 663 -31.50 7.31 -7.66
CA ILE A 663 -32.91 7.68 -7.73
C ILE A 663 -33.10 9.20 -7.81
N VAL A 664 -32.41 9.98 -6.98
CA VAL A 664 -32.63 11.44 -6.92
C VAL A 664 -31.76 12.17 -7.93
N ARG A 665 -30.47 11.83 -8.00
CA ARG A 665 -29.48 12.62 -8.78
C ARG A 665 -29.40 12.23 -10.26
N CYS A 666 -29.64 10.97 -10.63
CA CYS A 666 -29.56 10.52 -12.03
C CYS A 666 -30.76 10.94 -12.90
N GLY A 667 -31.96 11.09 -12.31
CA GLY A 667 -33.19 11.51 -13.01
C GLY A 667 -33.63 10.64 -14.19
N GLY A 668 -34.69 11.07 -14.89
CA GLY A 668 -35.16 10.47 -16.14
C GLY A 668 -35.52 8.98 -16.08
N SER A 669 -35.24 8.25 -17.16
CA SER A 669 -35.50 6.80 -17.22
C SER A 669 -34.64 5.99 -16.23
N SER A 670 -33.47 6.50 -15.84
CA SER A 670 -32.62 5.90 -14.81
C SER A 670 -33.30 5.88 -13.44
N GLN A 671 -33.95 6.98 -13.07
CA GLN A 671 -34.72 7.09 -11.82
C GLN A 671 -35.86 6.06 -11.79
N GLU A 672 -36.65 5.95 -12.86
CA GLU A 672 -37.76 4.98 -12.94
C GLU A 672 -37.28 3.53 -12.78
N LYS A 673 -36.21 3.16 -13.47
CA LYS A 673 -35.61 1.82 -13.39
C LYS A 673 -35.12 1.50 -11.98
N ALA A 674 -34.34 2.40 -11.38
CA ALA A 674 -33.81 2.24 -10.03
C ALA A 674 -34.93 2.14 -8.98
N THR A 675 -35.95 3.00 -9.11
CA THR A 675 -37.12 3.01 -8.24
C THR A 675 -37.89 1.70 -8.31
N ARG A 676 -38.16 1.22 -9.53
CA ARG A 676 -38.87 -0.05 -9.73
C ARG A 676 -38.08 -1.22 -9.16
N SER A 677 -36.75 -1.27 -9.39
CA SER A 677 -35.90 -2.32 -8.82
C SER A 677 -35.88 -2.31 -7.29
N LEU A 678 -35.95 -1.14 -6.65
CA LEU A 678 -35.97 -1.02 -5.19
C LEU A 678 -37.34 -1.38 -4.59
N LEU A 679 -38.43 -0.88 -5.16
CA LEU A 679 -39.79 -1.09 -4.62
C LEU A 679 -40.32 -2.50 -4.87
N LEU A 680 -39.82 -3.22 -5.89
CA LEU A 680 -40.15 -4.63 -6.12
C LEU A 680 -39.37 -5.60 -5.20
N ASP A 681 -38.35 -5.11 -4.48
CA ASP A 681 -37.61 -5.94 -3.54
C ASP A 681 -38.37 -6.05 -2.21
N SER A 682 -38.64 -7.28 -1.77
CA SER A 682 -39.39 -7.55 -0.54
C SER A 682 -38.62 -7.18 0.74
N GLY A 683 -37.31 -6.99 0.65
CA GLY A 683 -36.47 -6.55 1.76
C GLY A 683 -36.53 -5.05 2.01
N PHE A 684 -37.10 -4.25 1.10
CA PHE A 684 -37.15 -2.81 1.24
C PHE A 684 -38.31 -2.34 2.14
N SER A 685 -38.05 -1.40 3.03
CA SER A 685 -39.07 -0.70 3.82
C SER A 685 -38.78 0.79 3.91
N LEU A 686 -39.80 1.62 3.69
CA LEU A 686 -39.72 3.07 3.90
C LEU A 686 -39.39 3.44 5.35
N ASP A 687 -39.72 2.57 6.31
CA ASP A 687 -39.43 2.84 7.71
C ASP A 687 -37.93 2.85 8.01
N SER A 688 -37.13 2.15 7.21
CA SER A 688 -35.67 2.21 7.27
C SER A 688 -35.12 3.58 6.86
N LEU A 689 -35.75 4.27 5.89
CA LEU A 689 -35.38 5.65 5.54
C LEU A 689 -35.85 6.66 6.59
N LYS A 690 -37.05 6.46 7.16
CA LYS A 690 -37.54 7.29 8.28
C LYS A 690 -36.66 7.17 9.52
N PHE A 691 -36.12 5.97 9.79
CA PHE A 691 -35.17 5.75 10.88
C PHE A 691 -33.94 6.66 10.76
N VAL A 692 -33.39 6.77 9.55
CA VAL A 692 -32.20 7.59 9.26
C VAL A 692 -32.45 9.09 9.47
N LEU A 693 -33.67 9.58 9.25
CA LEU A 693 -34.05 10.97 9.54
C LEU A 693 -34.36 11.21 11.03
N GLY A 694 -34.58 10.15 11.81
CA GLY A 694 -35.01 10.25 13.21
C GLY A 694 -36.53 10.38 13.39
N ASP A 695 -37.32 10.18 12.34
CA ASP A 695 -38.78 10.33 12.34
C ASP A 695 -39.49 9.22 13.13
N ASN A 696 -38.78 8.15 13.47
CA ASN A 696 -39.30 7.02 14.25
C ASN A 696 -39.30 7.35 15.76
N THR A 697 -40.10 8.32 16.21
CA THR A 697 -40.30 8.59 17.65
C THR A 697 -41.76 8.86 18.03
N ALA A 698 -42.54 7.79 18.12
CA ALA A 698 -43.62 7.67 19.10
C ALA A 698 -43.10 7.24 20.49
N ILE A 699 -41.81 7.48 20.80
CA ILE A 699 -41.22 7.16 22.11
C ILE A 699 -41.09 8.46 22.91
N ARG A 700 -42.10 8.71 23.76
CA ARG A 700 -41.96 9.60 24.91
C ARG A 700 -40.88 9.02 25.81
N GLY A 701 -39.67 9.60 25.84
CA GLY A 701 -38.62 9.05 26.71
C GLY A 701 -37.29 9.78 26.73
N LYS A 702 -36.47 9.70 25.69
CA LYS A 702 -35.10 10.27 25.67
C LYS A 702 -34.65 10.63 24.23
N PRO A 703 -34.78 11.89 23.78
CA PRO A 703 -34.44 12.30 22.40
C PRO A 703 -32.95 12.16 22.04
N ASP A 704 -32.05 12.17 23.03
CA ASP A 704 -30.60 12.13 22.79
C ASP A 704 -30.09 10.79 22.26
N LYS A 705 -30.81 9.68 22.47
CA LYS A 705 -30.34 8.33 22.11
C LYS A 705 -30.69 7.86 20.69
N VAL A 706 -31.49 8.62 19.94
CA VAL A 706 -31.98 8.20 18.62
C VAL A 706 -30.94 8.52 17.54
N PHE A 707 -30.60 7.56 16.68
CA PHE A 707 -29.74 7.80 15.52
C PHE A 707 -30.47 8.70 14.50
N SER A 708 -29.79 9.71 13.99
CA SER A 708 -30.29 10.57 12.90
C SER A 708 -29.12 11.21 12.17
N PHE A 709 -29.20 11.28 10.84
CA PHE A 709 -28.23 12.00 10.02
C PHE A 709 -28.12 13.49 10.39
N ARG A 710 -29.18 14.09 10.94
CA ARG A 710 -29.18 15.50 11.37
C ARG A 710 -28.21 15.83 12.50
N LYS A 711 -27.64 14.81 13.16
CA LYS A 711 -26.69 14.96 14.27
C LYS A 711 -25.22 15.01 13.82
N PHE A 712 -24.94 14.88 12.52
CA PHE A 712 -23.60 14.72 11.99
C PHE A 712 -23.22 15.88 11.07
N ASP A 713 -22.14 16.58 11.39
CA ASP A 713 -21.66 17.75 10.63
C ASP A 713 -21.08 17.36 9.26
N GLU A 714 -20.68 16.09 9.09
CA GLU A 714 -20.11 15.60 7.83
C GLU A 714 -21.14 15.39 6.71
N ILE A 715 -22.42 15.39 7.06
CA ILE A 715 -23.54 15.29 6.11
C ILE A 715 -23.94 16.70 5.70
N SER A 716 -23.82 17.01 4.41
CA SER A 716 -24.12 18.36 3.91
C SER A 716 -25.63 18.63 3.88
N ALA A 717 -26.01 19.92 3.85
CA ALA A 717 -27.41 20.31 3.70
C ALA A 717 -28.03 19.75 2.39
N GLU A 718 -27.26 19.72 1.31
CA GLU A 718 -27.68 19.14 0.02
C GLU A 718 -27.90 17.62 0.14
N GLU A 719 -27.01 16.91 0.82
CA GLU A 719 -27.14 15.48 1.08
C GLU A 719 -28.38 15.18 1.93
N MET A 720 -28.67 16.00 2.94
CA MET A 720 -29.90 15.87 3.72
C MET A 720 -31.15 16.11 2.87
N GLU A 721 -31.14 17.13 2.01
CA GLU A 721 -32.25 17.42 1.09
C GLU A 721 -32.50 16.26 0.12
N ASP A 722 -31.43 15.60 -0.36
CA ASP A 722 -31.54 14.42 -1.21
C ASP A 722 -32.23 13.25 -0.49
N VAL A 723 -31.98 13.04 0.81
CA VAL A 723 -32.67 11.99 1.59
C VAL A 723 -34.16 12.31 1.77
N GLU A 724 -34.51 13.56 2.00
CA GLU A 724 -35.91 13.99 2.14
C GLU A 724 -36.67 13.87 0.80
N LYS A 725 -36.02 14.24 -0.31
CA LYS A 725 -36.52 14.01 -1.67
C LYS A 725 -36.68 12.52 -1.96
N LEU A 726 -35.69 11.69 -1.60
CA LEU A 726 -35.76 10.25 -1.78
C LEU A 726 -36.96 9.64 -1.05
N LEU A 727 -37.15 9.98 0.23
CA LEU A 727 -38.25 9.46 1.04
C LEU A 727 -39.62 9.91 0.49
N SER A 728 -39.77 11.20 0.18
CA SER A 728 -41.03 11.75 -0.33
C SER A 728 -41.40 11.15 -1.69
N TYR A 729 -40.43 11.02 -2.61
CA TYR A 729 -40.62 10.42 -3.92
C TYR A 729 -40.97 8.93 -3.82
N LEU A 730 -40.22 8.13 -3.06
CA LEU A 730 -40.51 6.70 -2.90
C LEU A 730 -41.86 6.44 -2.22
N SER A 731 -42.25 7.29 -1.26
CA SER A 731 -43.58 7.22 -0.64
C SER A 731 -44.71 7.42 -1.65
N GLN A 732 -44.57 8.38 -2.56
CA GLN A 732 -45.55 8.62 -3.63
C GLN A 732 -45.59 7.45 -4.63
N GLN A 733 -44.43 6.94 -5.03
CA GLN A 733 -44.33 5.83 -5.98
C GLN A 733 -44.87 4.52 -5.40
N GLN A 734 -44.66 4.25 -4.11
CA GLN A 734 -45.23 3.08 -3.45
C GLN A 734 -46.76 3.13 -3.43
N ILE A 735 -47.34 4.29 -3.12
CA ILE A 735 -48.80 4.50 -3.19
C ILE A 735 -49.31 4.27 -4.62
N SER A 736 -48.60 4.80 -5.62
CA SER A 736 -48.97 4.62 -7.03
C SER A 736 -48.87 3.16 -7.49
N LEU A 737 -47.83 2.43 -7.06
CA LEU A 737 -47.65 1.03 -7.38
C LEU A 737 -48.75 0.17 -6.76
N SER A 738 -49.05 0.37 -5.48
CA SER A 738 -50.16 -0.32 -4.79
C SER A 738 -51.54 0.03 -5.36
N ALA A 739 -51.70 1.23 -5.94
CA ALA A 739 -52.92 1.61 -6.67
C ALA A 739 -53.01 0.99 -8.08
N SER A 740 -51.86 0.61 -8.66
CA SER A 740 -51.74 -0.01 -10.00
C SER A 740 -51.65 -1.54 -9.98
N GLU A 741 -51.50 -2.16 -8.81
CA GLU A 741 -51.65 -3.60 -8.63
C GLU A 741 -53.11 -4.00 -8.90
N GLU A 742 -53.45 -4.16 -10.18
CA GLU A 742 -54.58 -5.00 -10.56
C GLU A 742 -54.33 -6.38 -9.97
N VAL A 743 -55.29 -6.88 -9.18
CA VAL A 743 -55.29 -8.25 -8.67
C VAL A 743 -55.07 -9.20 -9.85
N VAL A 744 -53.85 -9.74 -9.98
CA VAL A 744 -53.53 -10.73 -11.01
C VAL A 744 -54.41 -11.92 -10.73
N LYS A 745 -55.32 -12.23 -11.64
CA LYS A 745 -56.20 -13.38 -11.52
C LYS A 745 -55.35 -14.63 -11.36
N GLU A 746 -55.77 -15.54 -10.50
CA GLU A 746 -55.02 -16.77 -10.14
C GLU A 746 -54.59 -17.58 -11.37
N GLU A 747 -55.38 -17.51 -12.44
CA GLU A 747 -55.15 -18.14 -13.75
C GLU A 747 -53.95 -17.58 -14.54
N GLU A 748 -53.54 -16.34 -14.24
CA GLU A 748 -52.45 -15.64 -14.93
C GLU A 748 -51.14 -15.62 -14.11
N LEU A 749 -51.15 -16.17 -12.89
CA LEU A 749 -49.97 -16.30 -12.04
C LEU A 749 -49.01 -17.36 -12.60
N CYS A 750 -47.72 -17.07 -12.52
CA CYS A 750 -46.66 -18.01 -12.81
C CYS A 750 -46.78 -19.20 -11.88
N THR A 751 -46.84 -20.40 -12.44
CA THR A 751 -46.97 -21.66 -11.70
C THR A 751 -45.70 -22.07 -10.94
N ILE A 752 -44.61 -21.32 -11.08
CA ILE A 752 -43.34 -21.55 -10.39
C ILE A 752 -43.22 -20.64 -9.17
N CYS A 753 -43.39 -19.32 -9.35
CA CYS A 753 -43.20 -18.36 -8.28
C CYS A 753 -44.49 -17.95 -7.55
N TYR A 754 -45.67 -18.25 -8.12
CA TYR A 754 -46.99 -17.89 -7.59
C TYR A 754 -47.21 -16.39 -7.28
N ALA A 755 -46.31 -15.53 -7.76
CA ALA A 755 -46.29 -14.11 -7.41
C ALA A 755 -46.41 -13.20 -8.64
N ASN A 756 -45.78 -13.59 -9.75
CA ASN A 756 -45.69 -12.76 -10.95
C ASN A 756 -46.59 -13.29 -12.08
N ARG A 757 -47.04 -12.41 -12.98
CA ARG A 757 -47.83 -12.77 -14.17
C ARG A 757 -47.00 -13.60 -15.16
N GLN A 758 -47.61 -14.57 -15.84
CA GLN A 758 -47.00 -15.33 -16.93
C GLN A 758 -46.63 -14.43 -18.12
N GLN A 759 -45.34 -14.30 -18.46
CA GLN A 759 -44.83 -13.42 -19.53
C GLN A 759 -43.95 -14.14 -20.57
N ALA A 760 -43.40 -15.30 -20.25
CA ALA A 760 -42.54 -16.11 -21.12
C ALA A 760 -43.15 -17.47 -21.44
N VAL A 761 -42.88 -18.00 -22.64
CA VAL A 761 -43.36 -19.32 -23.10
C VAL A 761 -42.17 -20.20 -23.46
N PHE A 762 -42.05 -21.35 -22.81
CA PHE A 762 -41.01 -22.34 -23.13
C PHE A 762 -41.41 -23.17 -24.36
N VAL A 763 -40.56 -23.18 -25.39
CA VAL A 763 -40.75 -23.98 -26.61
C VAL A 763 -39.90 -25.26 -26.52
N PRO A 764 -40.41 -26.45 -26.89
CA PRO A 764 -41.72 -26.70 -27.53
C PRO A 764 -42.88 -27.02 -26.58
N CYS A 765 -42.64 -27.14 -25.27
CA CYS A 765 -43.63 -27.67 -24.32
C CYS A 765 -44.81 -26.72 -24.00
N GLY A 766 -44.73 -25.45 -24.38
CA GLY A 766 -45.80 -24.47 -24.24
C GLY A 766 -46.07 -24.00 -22.80
N HIS A 767 -45.26 -24.46 -21.83
CA HIS A 767 -45.37 -23.99 -20.45
C HIS A 767 -45.07 -22.50 -20.36
N LYS A 768 -45.80 -21.82 -19.48
CA LYS A 768 -45.68 -20.37 -19.27
C LYS A 768 -45.12 -20.08 -17.89
N SER A 769 -44.22 -19.11 -17.82
CA SER A 769 -43.66 -18.59 -16.56
C SER A 769 -43.61 -17.06 -16.62
N CYS A 770 -43.46 -16.41 -15.47
CA CYS A 770 -43.01 -15.02 -15.45
C CYS A 770 -41.61 -14.89 -16.07
#